data_AF-A0A1C5U2R1-F1
#
_entry.id   AF-A0A1C5U2R1-F1
#
_cell.length_a   1.000
_cell.length_b   1.000
_cell.length_c   1.000
_cell.angle_alpha   90.00
_cell.angle_beta   90.00
_cell.angle_gamma   90.00
#
_symmetry.space_group_name_H-M   'P 1'
#
loop_
_entity.id
_entity.type
_entity.pdbx_description
1 polymer ?
#
loop_
_entity_poly.entity_id
_entity_poly.type
_entity_poly.pdbx_seq_one_letter_code
_entity_poly.pdbx_strand_id
1 'polypeptide(L)'
;MKRIGILLCCIVLCLLFPEKVHAEEIVSEKEPVDIIFVIDCSGSMKTNDVSRMGLSMVQAFVDTVQAEDIRIGYVAYNDSILSYSAPKSIALAEEREALKEEIGAITYSRDTDIGLGVSYACELLSAEKNTRKIMVLISDGETDLPQGKERTEEQSNQELEQCVCQCQEEGIQIYTVAFGQYDGSKTVLEEIAMQTEAESYSAQGPEDLIEILYGIFQDNLIYQIQKFSSGTYAGGSQEIRCVLDALYLDEINIVLISSKPIGEATVQYGGEEILLTGLSHYAVGKIENVGENQTGKELIIHSKTEEGQDLQVYVISYRGLTPVLEMTTDAERNQHLEYWVYFKDRNENIIKNTEFYNSFLWKLADDDADMVQEYVNVSEGVLKGSLQFPHSGIYMLRGTLSDDFGNYSFSAQVKVINEIPNGSIPEEDCTVLDGERILNLDEFFTDPNGDILTYSVTGVQEGVEVGLEGNLLTITPRSAGTHIVTLQVSDGEDAIQYAYRIKVIPIWQAYWWVVALILIVGIFVLWKILHKPRPELERLTEEKKQYHFCGKLDAYFVLQPEDEEEIPPLSFSMNKVKDGRVSLGALFGTYPEQAKALQLEDIFLIADENRNIILYHRSKSGVMVGNAIACMQIQYSISFGDIIYITSSDGRYDLEIHYVAVFE
;
A
#
# COMPACT_ATOMS: atom_id res chain seq x y z
N MET A 1 -1.89 31.53 9.88
CA MET A 1 -3.30 31.16 10.08
C MET A 1 -4.02 30.69 8.81
N LYS A 2 -3.90 31.36 7.65
CA LYS A 2 -4.57 30.90 6.40
C LYS A 2 -4.14 29.51 5.89
N ARG A 3 -2.86 29.14 6.01
CA ARG A 3 -2.35 27.83 5.56
C ARG A 3 -2.82 26.64 6.43
N ILE A 4 -3.00 26.85 7.72
CA ILE A 4 -3.50 25.82 8.66
C ILE A 4 -4.99 25.56 8.43
N GLY A 5 -5.77 26.60 8.12
CA GLY A 5 -7.19 26.46 7.78
C GLY A 5 -7.43 25.68 6.49
N ILE A 6 -6.54 25.82 5.49
CA ILE A 6 -6.63 25.05 4.23
C ILE A 6 -6.27 23.59 4.48
N LEU A 7 -5.21 23.30 5.24
CA LEU A 7 -4.80 21.94 5.57
C LEU A 7 -5.89 21.19 6.37
N LEU A 8 -6.50 21.86 7.34
CA LEU A 8 -7.60 21.30 8.13
C LEU A 8 -8.86 21.05 7.27
N CYS A 9 -9.12 21.93 6.29
CA CYS A 9 -10.23 21.77 5.37
C CYS A 9 -10.02 20.57 4.43
N CYS A 10 -8.79 20.36 3.92
CA CYS A 10 -8.45 19.20 3.10
C CYS A 10 -8.57 17.88 3.88
N ILE A 11 -8.09 17.82 5.13
CA ILE A 11 -8.22 16.62 5.98
C ILE A 11 -9.69 16.31 6.26
N VAL A 12 -10.51 17.33 6.54
CA VAL A 12 -11.96 17.16 6.73
C VAL A 12 -12.66 16.74 5.44
N LEU A 13 -12.21 17.23 4.27
CA LEU A 13 -12.75 16.82 2.97
C LEU A 13 -12.41 15.36 2.66
N CYS A 14 -11.18 14.90 2.91
CA CYS A 14 -10.77 13.49 2.74
C CYS A 14 -11.52 12.54 3.68
N LEU A 15 -11.88 12.98 4.89
CA LEU A 15 -12.70 12.20 5.82
C LEU A 15 -14.19 12.14 5.43
N LEU A 16 -14.67 13.04 4.56
CA LEU A 16 -16.06 13.11 4.10
C LEU A 16 -16.32 12.31 2.81
N PHE A 17 -15.25 11.88 2.12
CA PHE A 17 -15.31 11.03 0.93
C PHE A 17 -14.37 9.83 1.12
N PRO A 18 -14.70 8.83 1.97
CA PRO A 18 -13.98 7.58 1.93
C PRO A 18 -14.17 6.98 0.52
N GLU A 19 -13.08 6.80 -0.22
CA GLU A 19 -13.11 5.93 -1.38
C GLU A 19 -13.51 4.54 -0.89
N LYS A 20 -14.68 4.10 -1.36
CA LYS A 20 -15.14 2.75 -1.10
C LYS A 20 -14.35 1.84 -2.04
N VAL A 21 -13.20 1.38 -1.56
CA VAL A 21 -12.53 0.23 -2.18
C VAL A 21 -13.46 -0.96 -1.92
N HIS A 22 -14.06 -1.48 -2.98
CA HIS A 22 -14.89 -2.69 -2.92
C HIS A 22 -14.03 -3.85 -3.38
N ALA A 23 -13.70 -4.74 -2.46
CA ALA A 23 -13.22 -6.07 -2.82
C ALA A 23 -14.40 -6.85 -3.39
N GLU A 24 -14.17 -7.53 -4.50
CA GLU A 24 -15.15 -8.37 -5.18
C GLU A 24 -14.92 -9.82 -4.77
N GLU A 25 -16.01 -10.51 -4.39
CA GLU A 25 -15.98 -11.95 -4.13
C GLU A 25 -16.27 -12.70 -5.42
N ILE A 26 -15.27 -13.44 -5.90
CA ILE A 26 -15.34 -14.24 -7.12
C ILE A 26 -15.45 -15.70 -6.71
N VAL A 27 -16.59 -16.32 -7.02
CA VAL A 27 -16.88 -17.72 -6.69
C VAL A 27 -16.51 -18.61 -7.88
N SER A 28 -15.97 -19.79 -7.61
CA SER A 28 -15.82 -20.83 -8.65
C SER A 28 -17.18 -21.45 -8.93
N GLU A 29 -17.80 -21.06 -10.04
CA GLU A 29 -19.03 -21.70 -10.51
C GLU A 29 -18.67 -22.88 -11.42
N LYS A 30 -19.18 -24.08 -11.12
CA LYS A 30 -19.11 -25.22 -12.02
C LYS A 30 -20.39 -25.27 -12.87
N GLU A 31 -20.23 -25.52 -14.16
CA GLU A 31 -21.37 -25.67 -15.06
C GLU A 31 -22.14 -26.96 -14.74
N PRO A 32 -23.48 -26.95 -14.80
CA PRO A 32 -24.28 -28.16 -14.66
C PRO A 32 -23.92 -29.19 -15.73
N VAL A 33 -23.94 -30.47 -15.33
CA VAL A 33 -23.48 -31.58 -16.18
C VAL A 33 -24.63 -32.54 -16.49
N ASP A 34 -24.79 -32.82 -17.78
CA ASP A 34 -25.69 -33.85 -18.28
C ASP A 34 -24.89 -35.10 -18.63
N ILE A 35 -25.23 -36.19 -17.96
CA ILE A 35 -24.60 -37.49 -18.17
C ILE A 35 -25.65 -38.42 -18.79
N ILE A 36 -25.34 -39.04 -19.92
CA ILE A 36 -26.15 -40.12 -20.47
C ILE A 36 -25.35 -41.41 -20.59
N PHE A 37 -25.85 -42.47 -19.97
CA PHE A 37 -25.28 -43.81 -20.08
C PHE A 37 -25.90 -44.54 -21.27
N VAL A 38 -25.10 -44.86 -22.28
CA VAL A 38 -25.52 -45.65 -23.44
C VAL A 38 -25.07 -47.08 -23.19
N ILE A 39 -26.02 -47.96 -22.87
CA ILE A 39 -25.73 -49.30 -22.33
C ILE A 39 -26.14 -50.35 -23.35
N ASP A 40 -25.15 -51.10 -23.82
CA ASP A 40 -25.35 -52.26 -24.67
C ASP A 40 -26.05 -53.37 -23.89
N CYS A 41 -27.20 -53.78 -24.40
CA CYS A 41 -28.05 -54.83 -23.84
C CYS A 41 -28.26 -55.96 -24.85
N SER A 42 -27.32 -56.15 -25.77
CA SER A 42 -27.33 -57.22 -26.77
C SER A 42 -27.18 -58.62 -26.16
N GLY A 43 -27.34 -59.64 -27.00
CA GLY A 43 -27.24 -61.04 -26.61
C GLY A 43 -25.83 -61.46 -26.16
N SER A 44 -24.77 -60.86 -26.72
CA SER A 44 -23.37 -61.12 -26.36
C SER A 44 -23.04 -60.71 -24.92
N MET A 45 -23.73 -59.69 -24.42
CA MET A 45 -23.65 -59.27 -23.02
C MET A 45 -24.09 -60.35 -22.03
N LYS A 46 -24.87 -61.37 -22.45
CA LYS A 46 -25.19 -62.51 -21.58
C LYS A 46 -23.98 -63.36 -21.21
N THR A 47 -22.97 -63.37 -22.08
CA THR A 47 -21.71 -64.10 -21.84
C THR A 47 -20.64 -63.18 -21.26
N ASN A 48 -20.56 -61.93 -21.73
CA ASN A 48 -19.55 -60.98 -21.30
C ASN A 48 -19.88 -60.31 -19.96
N ASP A 49 -21.17 -60.20 -19.61
CA ASP A 49 -21.67 -59.67 -18.35
C ASP A 49 -22.76 -60.58 -17.74
N VAL A 50 -22.38 -61.82 -17.42
CA VAL A 50 -23.31 -62.86 -16.91
C VAL A 50 -24.12 -62.39 -15.70
N SER A 51 -23.51 -61.57 -14.84
CA SER A 51 -24.12 -61.12 -13.59
C SER A 51 -24.81 -59.76 -13.68
N ARG A 52 -24.88 -59.16 -14.89
CA ARG A 52 -25.42 -57.80 -15.10
C ARG A 52 -24.71 -56.74 -14.24
N MET A 53 -23.40 -56.89 -14.11
CA MET A 53 -22.54 -56.00 -13.34
C MET A 53 -22.48 -54.61 -13.97
N GLY A 54 -22.51 -54.48 -15.30
CA GLY A 54 -22.51 -53.17 -15.97
C GLY A 54 -23.69 -52.30 -15.51
N LEU A 55 -24.90 -52.85 -15.57
CA LEU A 55 -26.11 -52.20 -15.05
C LEU A 55 -26.02 -51.91 -13.55
N SER A 56 -25.50 -52.87 -12.77
CA SER A 56 -25.34 -52.73 -11.32
C SER A 56 -24.38 -51.58 -10.95
N MET A 57 -23.30 -51.38 -11.70
CA MET A 57 -22.34 -50.29 -11.46
C MET A 57 -22.93 -48.93 -11.84
N VAL A 58 -23.72 -48.84 -12.90
CA VAL A 58 -24.45 -47.61 -13.23
C VAL A 58 -25.44 -47.27 -12.11
N GLN A 59 -26.17 -48.26 -11.58
CA GLN A 59 -27.05 -48.03 -10.43
C GLN A 59 -26.26 -47.60 -9.18
N ALA A 60 -25.10 -48.22 -8.92
CA ALA A 60 -24.22 -47.83 -7.82
C ALA A 60 -23.76 -46.38 -7.96
N PHE A 61 -23.36 -45.97 -9.17
CA PHE A 61 -22.97 -44.60 -9.48
C PHE A 61 -24.12 -43.60 -9.26
N VAL A 62 -25.34 -43.94 -9.70
CA VAL A 62 -26.55 -43.14 -9.45
C VAL A 62 -26.82 -43.03 -7.93
N ASP A 63 -26.57 -44.10 -7.17
CA ASP A 63 -26.70 -44.10 -5.73
C ASP A 63 -25.67 -43.21 -5.03
N THR A 64 -24.44 -43.17 -5.53
CA THR A 64 -23.31 -42.57 -4.81
C THR A 64 -23.00 -41.15 -5.24
N VAL A 65 -23.41 -40.71 -6.42
CA VAL A 65 -23.23 -39.32 -6.85
C VAL A 65 -24.04 -38.36 -5.98
N GLN A 66 -23.36 -37.32 -5.50
CA GLN A 66 -23.93 -36.14 -4.86
C GLN A 66 -24.22 -35.09 -5.93
N ALA A 67 -25.45 -34.59 -6.01
CA ALA A 67 -25.93 -33.84 -7.16
C ALA A 67 -26.86 -32.69 -6.74
N GLU A 68 -26.31 -31.48 -6.63
CA GLU A 68 -27.11 -30.27 -6.86
C GLU A 68 -27.12 -29.94 -8.38
N ASP A 69 -26.00 -30.16 -9.08
CA ASP A 69 -25.82 -29.72 -10.48
C ASP A 69 -25.57 -30.86 -11.50
N ILE A 70 -25.96 -32.10 -11.17
CA ILE A 70 -25.84 -33.25 -12.09
C ILE A 70 -27.20 -33.81 -12.46
N ARG A 71 -27.37 -34.07 -13.76
CA ARG A 71 -28.52 -34.78 -14.31
C ARG A 71 -28.06 -36.06 -15.00
N ILE A 72 -28.75 -37.15 -14.72
CA ILE A 72 -28.42 -38.47 -15.25
C ILE A 72 -29.57 -38.99 -16.10
N GLY A 73 -29.22 -39.49 -17.29
CA GLY A 73 -30.10 -40.23 -18.18
C GLY A 73 -29.44 -41.54 -18.60
N TYR A 74 -30.20 -42.37 -19.32
CA TYR A 74 -29.66 -43.59 -19.92
C TYR A 74 -30.40 -43.93 -21.21
N VAL A 75 -29.74 -44.71 -22.07
CA VAL A 75 -30.28 -45.34 -23.26
C VAL A 75 -29.83 -46.79 -23.27
N ALA A 76 -30.77 -47.71 -23.12
CA ALA A 76 -30.53 -49.15 -23.20
C ALA A 76 -30.89 -49.63 -24.61
N TYR A 77 -29.94 -50.19 -25.34
CA TYR A 77 -30.11 -50.54 -26.74
C TYR A 77 -29.67 -51.97 -27.06
N ASN A 78 -30.22 -52.51 -28.15
CA ASN A 78 -29.76 -53.71 -28.84
C ASN A 78 -29.85 -53.43 -30.36
N ASP A 79 -30.61 -54.22 -31.13
CA ASP A 79 -31.03 -53.88 -32.50
C ASP A 79 -32.19 -52.85 -32.53
N SER A 80 -32.62 -52.39 -31.36
CA SER A 80 -33.67 -51.40 -31.11
C SER A 80 -33.44 -50.70 -29.77
N ILE A 81 -34.12 -49.58 -29.51
CA ILE A 81 -34.11 -48.95 -28.18
C ILE A 81 -35.07 -49.72 -27.26
N LEU A 82 -34.55 -50.26 -26.16
CA LEU A 82 -35.31 -51.06 -25.20
C LEU A 82 -35.99 -50.18 -24.14
N SER A 83 -35.22 -49.27 -23.56
CA SER A 83 -35.66 -48.33 -22.53
C SER A 83 -34.74 -47.12 -22.52
N TYR A 84 -35.25 -45.97 -22.11
CA TYR A 84 -34.47 -44.75 -22.05
C TYR A 84 -35.08 -43.78 -21.04
N SER A 85 -34.23 -42.91 -20.49
CA SER A 85 -34.63 -41.71 -19.77
C SER A 85 -33.74 -40.55 -20.19
N ALA A 86 -34.35 -39.42 -20.54
CA ALA A 86 -33.61 -38.17 -20.70
C ALA A 86 -32.92 -37.79 -19.37
N PRO A 87 -31.83 -36.98 -19.41
CA PRO A 87 -31.18 -36.49 -18.20
C PRO A 87 -32.17 -35.81 -17.26
N LYS A 88 -32.26 -36.34 -16.03
CA LYS A 88 -33.09 -35.79 -14.94
C LYS A 88 -32.22 -35.51 -13.74
N SER A 89 -32.60 -34.52 -12.93
CA SER A 89 -31.95 -34.31 -11.64
C SER A 89 -32.07 -35.57 -10.78
N ILE A 90 -31.03 -35.87 -10.02
CA ILE A 90 -30.99 -36.96 -9.04
C ILE A 90 -30.85 -36.43 -7.60
N ALA A 91 -31.17 -35.14 -7.40
CA ALA A 91 -31.15 -34.49 -6.10
C ALA A 91 -32.20 -35.10 -5.14
N LEU A 92 -33.37 -35.47 -5.66
CA LEU A 92 -34.44 -36.09 -4.89
C LEU A 92 -34.26 -37.62 -4.81
N ALA A 93 -34.39 -38.16 -3.60
CA ALA A 93 -34.31 -39.61 -3.37
C ALA A 93 -35.34 -40.41 -4.18
N GLU A 94 -36.55 -39.88 -4.36
CA GLU A 94 -37.61 -40.54 -5.13
C GLU A 94 -37.25 -40.67 -6.63
N GLU A 95 -36.68 -39.62 -7.22
CA GLU A 95 -36.25 -39.62 -8.63
C GLU A 95 -35.07 -40.58 -8.86
N ARG A 96 -34.15 -40.62 -7.89
CA ARG A 96 -33.02 -41.54 -7.89
C ARG A 96 -33.45 -43.01 -7.85
N GLU A 97 -34.36 -43.36 -6.94
CA GLU A 97 -34.88 -44.73 -6.85
C GLU A 97 -35.68 -45.12 -8.11
N ALA A 98 -36.49 -44.21 -8.66
CA ALA A 98 -37.22 -44.48 -9.90
C ALA A 98 -36.26 -44.79 -11.07
N LEU A 99 -35.20 -44.00 -11.24
CA LEU A 99 -34.18 -44.22 -12.27
C LEU A 99 -33.46 -45.57 -12.09
N LYS A 100 -33.13 -45.93 -10.84
CA LYS A 100 -32.50 -47.21 -10.52
C LYS A 100 -33.40 -48.41 -10.82
N GLU A 101 -34.68 -48.34 -10.47
CA GLU A 101 -35.64 -49.41 -10.74
C GLU A 101 -35.78 -49.65 -12.25
N GLU A 102 -35.85 -48.58 -13.04
CA GLU A 102 -35.89 -48.66 -14.50
C GLU A 102 -34.64 -49.35 -15.07
N ILE A 103 -33.43 -48.95 -14.62
CA ILE A 103 -32.17 -49.55 -15.08
C ILE A 103 -32.07 -51.03 -14.67
N GLY A 104 -32.50 -51.37 -13.46
CA GLY A 104 -32.45 -52.74 -12.93
C GLY A 104 -33.39 -53.72 -13.64
N ALA A 105 -34.46 -53.21 -14.27
CA ALA A 105 -35.43 -54.00 -15.01
C ALA A 105 -34.95 -54.41 -16.41
N ILE A 106 -33.84 -53.84 -16.90
CA ILE A 106 -33.32 -54.10 -18.25
C ILE A 106 -32.81 -55.55 -18.38
N THR A 107 -33.07 -56.15 -19.53
CA THR A 107 -32.67 -57.51 -19.87
C THR A 107 -31.90 -57.57 -21.17
N TYR A 108 -30.86 -58.41 -21.21
CA TYR A 108 -30.03 -58.60 -22.39
C TYR A 108 -30.72 -59.48 -23.44
N SER A 109 -30.77 -59.05 -24.69
CA SER A 109 -31.38 -59.79 -25.79
C SER A 109 -31.04 -59.22 -27.18
N ARG A 110 -31.19 -60.06 -28.21
CA ARG A 110 -31.06 -59.72 -29.64
C ARG A 110 -29.65 -59.27 -30.05
N ASP A 111 -29.56 -58.64 -31.21
CA ASP A 111 -28.32 -58.24 -31.90
C ASP A 111 -27.89 -56.82 -31.47
N THR A 112 -26.80 -56.26 -32.01
CA THR A 112 -26.19 -55.01 -31.51
C THR A 112 -26.18 -53.93 -32.58
N ASP A 113 -26.70 -52.73 -32.25
CA ASP A 113 -26.70 -51.56 -33.14
C ASP A 113 -26.19 -50.31 -32.42
N ILE A 114 -24.86 -50.12 -32.41
CA ILE A 114 -24.22 -49.01 -31.71
C ILE A 114 -24.64 -47.67 -32.32
N GLY A 115 -24.71 -47.59 -33.65
CA GLY A 115 -25.11 -46.36 -34.35
C GLY A 115 -26.48 -45.86 -33.92
N LEU A 116 -27.46 -46.76 -33.76
CA LEU A 116 -28.79 -46.42 -33.25
C LEU A 116 -28.76 -45.97 -31.78
N GLY A 117 -28.00 -46.66 -30.93
CA GLY A 117 -27.90 -46.33 -29.51
C GLY A 117 -27.29 -44.95 -29.27
N VAL A 118 -26.17 -44.67 -29.95
CA VAL A 118 -25.43 -43.40 -29.84
C VAL A 118 -26.20 -42.24 -30.47
N SER A 119 -26.81 -42.42 -31.64
CA SER A 119 -27.61 -41.37 -32.28
C SER A 119 -28.81 -40.96 -31.43
N TYR A 120 -29.52 -41.94 -30.85
CA TYR A 120 -30.64 -41.67 -29.96
C TYR A 120 -30.20 -40.95 -28.68
N ALA A 121 -29.05 -41.32 -28.12
CA ALA A 121 -28.49 -40.64 -26.96
C ALA A 121 -28.07 -39.19 -27.26
N CYS A 122 -27.50 -38.94 -28.45
CA CYS A 122 -27.19 -37.60 -28.92
C CYS A 122 -28.45 -36.74 -29.02
N GLU A 123 -29.53 -37.25 -29.61
CA GLU A 123 -30.81 -36.52 -29.70
C GLU A 123 -31.37 -36.12 -28.33
N LEU A 124 -31.22 -36.99 -27.32
CA LEU A 124 -31.65 -36.70 -25.95
C LEU A 124 -30.77 -35.63 -25.26
N LEU A 125 -29.48 -35.58 -25.57
CA LEU A 125 -28.53 -34.60 -25.04
C LEU A 125 -28.62 -33.22 -25.73
N SER A 126 -28.99 -33.15 -27.01
CA SER A 126 -29.06 -31.89 -27.77
C SER A 126 -30.20 -30.94 -27.34
N ALA A 127 -31.04 -31.32 -26.36
CA ALA A 127 -32.22 -30.56 -25.95
C ALA A 127 -31.93 -29.25 -25.19
N GLU A 128 -30.80 -29.15 -24.46
CA GLU A 128 -30.44 -27.96 -23.66
C GLU A 128 -29.09 -27.34 -24.06
N LYS A 129 -28.96 -26.01 -23.93
CA LYS A 129 -27.86 -25.23 -24.55
C LYS A 129 -26.76 -24.75 -23.61
N ASN A 130 -26.91 -24.90 -22.29
CA ASN A 130 -25.98 -24.36 -21.29
C ASN A 130 -25.55 -25.42 -20.26
N THR A 131 -25.34 -26.65 -20.71
CA THR A 131 -24.85 -27.75 -19.86
C THR A 131 -23.67 -28.43 -20.54
N ARG A 132 -22.70 -28.86 -19.74
CA ARG A 132 -21.64 -29.73 -20.24
C ARG A 132 -22.23 -31.13 -20.44
N LYS A 133 -22.02 -31.72 -21.63
CA LYS A 133 -22.67 -32.96 -22.04
C LYS A 133 -21.66 -34.07 -22.14
N ILE A 134 -21.90 -35.14 -21.38
CA ILE A 134 -21.04 -36.31 -21.33
C ILE A 134 -21.87 -37.54 -21.69
N MET A 135 -21.39 -38.29 -22.66
CA MET A 135 -21.95 -39.59 -23.03
C MET A 135 -20.98 -40.68 -22.60
N VAL A 136 -21.47 -41.70 -21.90
CA VAL A 136 -20.69 -42.87 -21.51
C VAL A 136 -21.27 -44.09 -22.20
N LEU A 137 -20.58 -44.58 -23.24
CA LEU A 137 -20.94 -45.77 -23.99
C LEU A 137 -20.31 -47.01 -23.36
N ILE A 138 -21.13 -47.89 -22.80
CA ILE A 138 -20.72 -49.18 -22.25
C ILE A 138 -21.17 -50.27 -23.23
N SER A 139 -20.22 -50.91 -23.89
CA SER A 139 -20.48 -51.99 -24.86
C SER A 139 -19.39 -53.04 -24.78
N ASP A 140 -19.71 -54.27 -25.20
CA ASP A 140 -18.71 -55.31 -25.36
C ASP A 140 -18.03 -55.29 -26.73
N GLY A 141 -18.46 -54.50 -27.72
CA GLY A 141 -17.76 -54.42 -29.01
C GLY A 141 -18.60 -53.93 -30.19
N GLU A 142 -18.24 -54.40 -31.39
CA GLU A 142 -18.75 -53.93 -32.70
C GLU A 142 -20.26 -54.16 -32.91
N THR A 143 -20.85 -53.37 -33.83
CA THR A 143 -22.19 -53.59 -34.36
C THR A 143 -22.27 -54.96 -35.04
N ASP A 144 -23.21 -55.80 -34.62
CA ASP A 144 -23.50 -57.11 -35.21
C ASP A 144 -24.99 -57.15 -35.54
N LEU A 145 -25.34 -57.06 -36.83
CA LEU A 145 -26.71 -57.09 -37.31
C LEU A 145 -26.92 -58.25 -38.27
N PRO A 146 -28.01 -59.04 -38.12
CA PRO A 146 -28.20 -60.24 -38.92
C PRO A 146 -28.43 -59.88 -40.39
N GLN A 147 -27.77 -60.63 -41.28
CA GLN A 147 -27.90 -60.46 -42.73
C GLN A 147 -29.37 -60.66 -43.18
N GLY A 148 -29.96 -59.61 -43.77
CA GLY A 148 -31.31 -59.66 -44.36
C GLY A 148 -32.41 -58.91 -43.61
N LYS A 149 -32.08 -58.11 -42.56
CA LYS A 149 -33.00 -57.09 -42.00
C LYS A 149 -33.08 -55.85 -42.90
N GLU A 150 -34.06 -54.98 -42.62
CA GLU A 150 -34.23 -53.67 -43.31
C GLU A 150 -33.04 -52.72 -43.08
N ARG A 151 -32.29 -52.90 -41.99
CA ARG A 151 -31.13 -52.10 -41.60
C ARG A 151 -29.85 -52.93 -41.69
N THR A 152 -28.79 -52.35 -42.26
CA THR A 152 -27.47 -53.01 -42.45
C THR A 152 -26.40 -52.42 -41.54
N GLU A 153 -25.32 -53.17 -41.33
CA GLU A 153 -24.16 -52.72 -40.56
C GLU A 153 -23.53 -51.46 -41.15
N GLU A 154 -23.37 -51.36 -42.48
CA GLU A 154 -22.87 -50.14 -43.12
C GLU A 154 -23.76 -48.91 -42.85
N GLN A 155 -25.08 -49.08 -42.75
CA GLN A 155 -25.98 -47.98 -42.44
C GLN A 155 -25.82 -47.52 -40.99
N SER A 156 -25.69 -48.47 -40.05
CA SER A 156 -25.42 -48.15 -38.64
C SER A 156 -24.08 -47.44 -38.47
N ASN A 157 -23.03 -47.91 -39.13
CA ASN A 157 -21.69 -47.29 -39.06
C ASN A 157 -21.68 -45.89 -39.68
N GLN A 158 -22.38 -45.65 -40.79
CA GLN A 158 -22.53 -44.31 -41.37
C GLN A 158 -23.29 -43.36 -40.45
N GLU A 159 -24.34 -43.84 -39.78
CA GLU A 159 -25.10 -43.04 -38.80
C GLU A 159 -24.24 -42.71 -37.58
N LEU A 160 -23.46 -43.68 -37.10
CA LEU A 160 -22.51 -43.49 -36.01
C LEU A 160 -21.45 -42.44 -36.37
N GLU A 161 -20.80 -42.52 -37.53
CA GLU A 161 -19.82 -41.53 -38.00
C GLU A 161 -20.43 -40.12 -38.09
N GLN A 162 -21.66 -40.00 -38.59
CA GLN A 162 -22.36 -38.71 -38.63
C GLN A 162 -22.66 -38.17 -37.23
N CYS A 163 -23.11 -39.04 -36.33
CA CYS A 163 -23.40 -38.68 -34.96
C CYS A 163 -22.14 -38.24 -34.19
N VAL A 164 -21.02 -38.92 -34.39
CA VAL A 164 -19.73 -38.58 -33.78
C VAL A 164 -19.25 -37.21 -34.27
N CYS A 165 -19.35 -36.95 -35.58
CA CYS A 165 -19.09 -35.61 -36.13
C CYS A 165 -19.98 -34.54 -35.48
N GLN A 166 -21.29 -34.81 -35.34
CA GLN A 166 -22.22 -33.88 -34.69
C GLN A 166 -21.85 -33.65 -33.21
N CYS A 167 -21.52 -34.71 -32.48
CA CYS A 167 -21.09 -34.61 -31.09
C CYS A 167 -19.84 -33.75 -30.95
N GLN A 168 -18.87 -33.89 -31.87
CA GLN A 168 -17.68 -33.04 -31.90
C GLN A 168 -18.03 -31.56 -32.15
N GLU A 169 -18.95 -31.27 -33.08
CA GLU A 169 -19.41 -29.89 -33.35
C GLU A 169 -20.19 -29.28 -32.17
N GLU A 170 -20.97 -30.10 -31.45
CA GLU A 170 -21.76 -29.69 -30.28
C GLU A 170 -20.96 -29.71 -28.97
N GLY A 171 -19.69 -30.16 -28.98
CA GLY A 171 -18.85 -30.28 -27.79
C GLY A 171 -19.27 -31.39 -26.82
N ILE A 172 -19.94 -32.44 -27.31
CA ILE A 172 -20.34 -33.62 -26.54
C ILE A 172 -19.18 -34.62 -26.51
N GLN A 173 -18.68 -34.92 -25.31
CA GLN A 173 -17.60 -35.89 -25.10
C GLN A 173 -18.18 -37.30 -24.98
N ILE A 174 -17.72 -38.24 -25.81
CA ILE A 174 -18.17 -39.64 -25.78
C ILE A 174 -17.07 -40.52 -25.20
N TYR A 175 -17.17 -40.85 -23.92
CA TYR A 175 -16.30 -41.84 -23.28
C TYR A 175 -16.79 -43.24 -23.62
N THR A 176 -15.89 -44.11 -24.05
CA THR A 176 -16.23 -45.49 -24.39
C THR A 176 -15.62 -46.46 -23.38
N VAL A 177 -16.39 -47.45 -22.96
CA VAL A 177 -15.96 -48.47 -22.01
C VAL A 177 -16.23 -49.85 -22.61
N ALA A 178 -15.15 -50.50 -23.05
CA ALA A 178 -15.18 -51.89 -23.52
C ALA A 178 -15.30 -52.82 -22.31
N PHE A 179 -16.48 -53.39 -22.08
CA PHE A 179 -16.79 -54.19 -20.90
C PHE A 179 -16.73 -55.70 -21.17
N GLY A 180 -15.96 -56.43 -20.35
CA GLY A 180 -15.82 -57.88 -20.39
C GLY A 180 -14.54 -58.40 -21.06
N GLN A 181 -14.42 -59.73 -21.16
CA GLN A 181 -13.27 -60.44 -21.76
C GLN A 181 -13.34 -60.48 -23.30
N TYR A 182 -13.59 -59.33 -23.93
CA TYR A 182 -13.79 -59.27 -25.37
C TYR A 182 -12.47 -59.37 -26.17
N ASP A 183 -12.45 -60.31 -27.14
CA ASP A 183 -11.35 -60.59 -28.09
C ASP A 183 -11.58 -59.95 -29.48
N GLY A 184 -12.65 -59.18 -29.66
CA GLY A 184 -12.91 -58.47 -30.93
C GLY A 184 -12.23 -57.10 -31.01
N SER A 185 -12.50 -56.37 -32.11
CA SER A 185 -11.83 -55.10 -32.37
C SER A 185 -12.37 -53.98 -31.48
N LYS A 186 -11.50 -53.40 -30.65
CA LYS A 186 -11.81 -52.20 -29.84
C LYS A 186 -11.65 -50.90 -30.63
N THR A 187 -11.21 -51.00 -31.89
CA THR A 187 -10.86 -49.85 -32.74
C THR A 187 -12.02 -48.87 -32.91
N VAL A 188 -13.25 -49.36 -33.06
CA VAL A 188 -14.42 -48.49 -33.23
C VAL A 188 -14.66 -47.65 -31.97
N LEU A 189 -14.56 -48.24 -30.78
CA LEU A 189 -14.72 -47.54 -29.51
C LEU A 189 -13.60 -46.52 -29.26
N GLU A 190 -12.37 -46.86 -29.62
CA GLU A 190 -11.21 -45.96 -29.55
C GLU A 190 -11.36 -44.77 -30.52
N GLU A 191 -11.82 -45.02 -31.74
CA GLU A 191 -12.05 -43.97 -32.75
C GLU A 191 -13.15 -42.99 -32.34
N ILE A 192 -14.27 -43.47 -31.78
CA ILE A 192 -15.36 -42.62 -31.26
C ILE A 192 -14.85 -41.67 -30.18
N ALA A 193 -14.15 -42.20 -29.18
CA ALA A 193 -13.64 -41.41 -28.07
C ALA A 193 -12.61 -40.39 -28.55
N MET A 194 -11.66 -40.81 -29.39
CA MET A 194 -10.63 -39.93 -29.95
C MET A 194 -11.22 -38.78 -30.77
N GLN A 195 -12.24 -39.04 -31.60
CA GLN A 195 -12.88 -38.00 -32.42
C GLN A 195 -13.66 -36.97 -31.59
N THR A 196 -14.13 -37.34 -30.39
CA THR A 196 -14.88 -36.46 -29.49
C THR A 196 -14.05 -35.91 -28.34
N GLU A 197 -12.72 -35.94 -28.46
CA GLU A 197 -11.78 -35.44 -27.44
C GLU A 197 -11.96 -36.10 -26.06
N ALA A 198 -12.35 -37.37 -26.05
CA ALA A 198 -12.59 -38.20 -24.88
C ALA A 198 -11.64 -39.41 -24.85
N GLU A 199 -11.70 -40.18 -23.75
CA GLU A 199 -10.86 -41.36 -23.55
C GLU A 199 -11.66 -42.66 -23.70
N SER A 200 -10.99 -43.68 -24.23
CA SER A 200 -11.51 -45.04 -24.34
C SER A 200 -10.89 -45.92 -23.25
N TYR A 201 -11.73 -46.66 -22.54
CA TYR A 201 -11.34 -47.51 -21.42
C TYR A 201 -11.74 -48.97 -21.67
N SER A 202 -11.09 -49.88 -20.93
CA SER A 202 -11.50 -51.28 -20.90
C SER A 202 -11.64 -51.75 -19.47
N ALA A 203 -12.77 -52.38 -19.18
CA ALA A 203 -13.09 -52.94 -17.87
C ALA A 203 -13.28 -54.45 -17.98
N GLN A 204 -12.51 -55.21 -17.20
CA GLN A 204 -12.62 -56.67 -17.13
C GLN A 204 -13.55 -57.12 -16.00
N GLY A 205 -13.69 -56.27 -14.98
CA GLY A 205 -14.56 -56.49 -13.82
C GLY A 205 -15.26 -55.22 -13.35
N PRO A 206 -16.15 -55.34 -12.36
CA PRO A 206 -16.87 -54.21 -11.77
C PRO A 206 -15.92 -53.20 -11.10
N GLU A 207 -14.76 -53.64 -10.64
CA GLU A 207 -13.72 -52.79 -10.05
C GLU A 207 -13.14 -51.76 -11.03
N ASP A 208 -12.86 -52.19 -12.25
CA ASP A 208 -12.32 -51.30 -13.28
C ASP A 208 -13.40 -50.29 -13.67
N LEU A 209 -14.64 -50.78 -13.83
CA LEU A 209 -15.75 -49.96 -14.28
C LEU A 209 -16.08 -48.84 -13.28
N ILE A 210 -16.13 -49.11 -11.97
CA ILE A 210 -16.42 -48.05 -10.99
C ILE A 210 -15.30 -47.00 -10.95
N GLU A 211 -14.03 -47.41 -11.03
CA GLU A 211 -12.89 -46.49 -11.04
C GLU A 211 -12.88 -45.65 -12.33
N ILE A 212 -13.19 -46.25 -13.48
CA ILE A 212 -13.35 -45.54 -14.76
C ILE A 212 -14.49 -44.53 -14.68
N LEU A 213 -15.67 -44.93 -14.20
CA LEU A 213 -16.83 -44.04 -14.09
C LEU A 213 -16.49 -42.81 -13.24
N TYR A 214 -15.88 -43.02 -12.08
CA TYR A 214 -15.45 -41.89 -11.25
C TYR A 214 -14.35 -41.06 -11.92
N GLY A 215 -13.35 -41.70 -12.53
CA GLY A 215 -12.27 -41.02 -13.26
C GLY A 215 -12.78 -40.10 -14.38
N ILE A 216 -13.81 -40.51 -15.12
CA ILE A 216 -14.44 -39.70 -16.18
C ILE A 216 -14.98 -38.36 -15.63
N PHE A 217 -15.45 -38.33 -14.38
CA PHE A 217 -16.09 -37.14 -13.78
C PHE A 217 -15.19 -36.38 -12.78
N GLN A 218 -13.89 -36.67 -12.73
CA GLN A 218 -12.96 -36.07 -11.76
C GLN A 218 -12.86 -34.54 -11.86
N ASP A 219 -13.00 -33.97 -13.05
CA ASP A 219 -12.97 -32.51 -13.23
C ASP A 219 -14.30 -31.83 -12.82
N ASN A 220 -15.39 -32.58 -12.84
CA ASN A 220 -16.74 -32.04 -12.64
C ASN A 220 -17.20 -32.16 -11.20
N LEU A 221 -16.83 -33.24 -10.53
CA LEU A 221 -17.18 -33.51 -9.15
C LEU A 221 -16.04 -33.15 -8.20
N ILE A 222 -16.37 -32.80 -6.96
CA ILE A 222 -15.39 -32.62 -5.87
C ILE A 222 -15.53 -33.81 -4.94
N TYR A 223 -14.70 -34.83 -5.15
CA TYR A 223 -14.76 -36.07 -4.39
C TYR A 223 -13.40 -36.76 -4.34
N GLN A 224 -13.22 -37.62 -3.36
CA GLN A 224 -12.07 -38.50 -3.26
C GLN A 224 -12.56 -39.94 -3.16
N ILE A 225 -12.17 -40.78 -4.12
CA ILE A 225 -12.43 -42.22 -4.09
C ILE A 225 -11.19 -42.95 -3.56
N GLN A 226 -11.35 -43.77 -2.53
CA GLN A 226 -10.29 -44.56 -1.94
C GLN A 226 -10.69 -46.03 -1.86
N LYS A 227 -9.85 -46.91 -2.42
CA LYS A 227 -9.97 -48.35 -2.29
C LYS A 227 -9.32 -48.81 -0.98
N PHE A 228 -10.13 -49.11 0.03
CA PHE A 228 -9.64 -49.50 1.36
C PHE A 228 -9.28 -50.98 1.47
N SER A 229 -10.04 -51.83 0.79
CA SER A 229 -9.83 -53.27 0.86
C SER A 229 -10.19 -53.95 -0.45
N SER A 230 -9.43 -54.97 -0.79
CA SER A 230 -9.64 -55.82 -1.96
C SER A 230 -9.11 -57.21 -1.65
N GLY A 231 -9.97 -58.21 -1.68
CA GLY A 231 -9.53 -59.59 -1.46
C GLY A 231 -10.62 -60.63 -1.58
N THR A 232 -10.19 -61.89 -1.62
CA THR A 232 -11.06 -63.06 -1.58
C THR A 232 -11.21 -63.50 -0.11
N TYR A 233 -12.45 -63.52 0.39
CA TYR A 233 -12.75 -63.79 1.78
C TYR A 233 -13.18 -65.25 2.01
N ALA A 234 -12.92 -65.74 3.23
CA ALA A 234 -13.49 -66.98 3.70
C ALA A 234 -14.98 -66.81 4.02
N GLY A 235 -15.71 -67.92 4.13
CA GLY A 235 -17.11 -67.88 4.55
C GLY A 235 -17.24 -67.39 5.99
N GLY A 236 -18.16 -66.47 6.26
CA GLY A 236 -18.46 -65.98 7.59
C GLY A 236 -18.65 -64.47 7.68
N SER A 237 -18.57 -63.94 8.90
CA SER A 237 -18.63 -62.50 9.16
C SER A 237 -17.24 -61.91 9.00
N GLN A 238 -17.14 -60.87 8.18
CA GLN A 238 -15.93 -60.07 7.99
C GLN A 238 -16.09 -58.75 8.73
N GLU A 239 -14.97 -58.26 9.27
CA GLU A 239 -14.84 -56.93 9.85
C GLU A 239 -13.71 -56.21 9.11
N ILE A 240 -14.04 -55.10 8.46
CA ILE A 240 -13.10 -54.31 7.67
C ILE A 240 -13.01 -52.94 8.32
N ARG A 241 -11.81 -52.52 8.69
CA ARG A 241 -11.57 -51.23 9.35
C ARG A 241 -10.97 -50.24 8.36
N CYS A 242 -11.61 -49.09 8.24
CA CYS A 242 -11.20 -47.97 7.41
C CYS A 242 -10.84 -46.80 8.33
N VAL A 243 -9.65 -46.22 8.15
CA VAL A 243 -9.26 -45.00 8.85
C VAL A 243 -9.43 -43.84 7.89
N LEU A 244 -10.27 -42.88 8.26
CA LEU A 244 -10.51 -41.69 7.46
C LEU A 244 -9.38 -40.67 7.69
N ASP A 245 -8.95 -40.01 6.63
CA ASP A 245 -7.92 -38.97 6.67
C ASP A 245 -8.30 -37.80 5.77
N ALA A 246 -9.40 -37.12 6.14
CA ALA A 246 -9.87 -35.95 5.43
C ALA A 246 -10.58 -34.95 6.36
N LEU A 247 -10.50 -33.67 5.98
CA LEU A 247 -11.11 -32.54 6.66
C LEU A 247 -12.30 -32.01 5.86
N TYR A 248 -13.26 -31.45 6.58
CA TYR A 248 -14.47 -30.80 6.05
C TYR A 248 -15.20 -31.69 5.04
N LEU A 249 -15.68 -32.84 5.51
CA LEU A 249 -16.48 -33.76 4.70
C LEU A 249 -17.97 -33.51 4.92
N ASP A 250 -18.70 -33.47 3.81
CA ASP A 250 -20.15 -33.34 3.80
C ASP A 250 -20.84 -34.70 3.84
N GLU A 251 -20.36 -35.62 3.01
CA GLU A 251 -20.94 -36.94 2.79
C GLU A 251 -19.84 -37.97 2.57
N ILE A 252 -20.01 -39.15 3.16
CA ILE A 252 -19.17 -40.32 2.89
C ILE A 252 -20.08 -41.43 2.39
N ASN A 253 -19.79 -41.93 1.19
CA ASN A 253 -20.45 -43.06 0.59
C ASN A 253 -19.52 -44.28 0.64
N ILE A 254 -20.01 -45.36 1.26
CA ILE A 254 -19.33 -46.64 1.35
C ILE A 254 -19.94 -47.54 0.30
N VAL A 255 -19.12 -48.02 -0.63
CA VAL A 255 -19.55 -48.92 -1.69
C VAL A 255 -18.84 -50.26 -1.54
N LEU A 256 -19.64 -51.30 -1.34
CA LEU A 256 -19.19 -52.68 -1.38
C LEU A 256 -19.44 -53.24 -2.76
N ILE A 257 -18.44 -53.86 -3.37
CA ILE A 257 -18.55 -54.52 -4.67
C ILE A 257 -18.06 -55.96 -4.52
N SER A 258 -18.81 -56.90 -5.09
CA SER A 258 -18.54 -58.32 -4.90
C SER A 258 -18.86 -59.17 -6.13
N SER A 259 -18.07 -60.23 -6.33
CA SER A 259 -18.29 -61.21 -7.41
C SER A 259 -19.56 -62.05 -7.22
N LYS A 260 -20.10 -62.09 -6.00
CA LYS A 260 -21.36 -62.76 -5.63
C LYS A 260 -22.35 -61.80 -4.95
N PRO A 261 -23.63 -62.17 -4.78
CA PRO A 261 -24.57 -61.36 -4.03
C PRO A 261 -24.06 -61.00 -2.63
N ILE A 262 -24.14 -59.72 -2.28
CA ILE A 262 -23.76 -59.22 -0.96
C ILE A 262 -24.91 -59.47 0.00
N GLY A 263 -24.60 -60.09 1.15
CA GLY A 263 -25.57 -60.27 2.22
C GLY A 263 -25.87 -58.98 2.97
N GLU A 264 -26.47 -59.12 4.15
CA GLU A 264 -26.65 -58.00 5.07
C GLU A 264 -25.28 -57.43 5.48
N ALA A 265 -25.10 -56.12 5.27
CA ALA A 265 -23.89 -55.38 5.62
C ALA A 265 -24.24 -54.12 6.39
N THR A 266 -23.43 -53.78 7.40
CA THR A 266 -23.58 -52.57 8.21
C THR A 266 -22.26 -51.80 8.31
N VAL A 267 -22.35 -50.49 8.46
CA VAL A 267 -21.22 -49.60 8.76
C VAL A 267 -21.42 -49.00 10.14
N GLN A 268 -20.40 -49.10 10.98
CA GLN A 268 -20.34 -48.42 12.26
C GLN A 268 -19.44 -47.18 12.17
N TYR A 269 -19.99 -46.03 12.54
CA TYR A 269 -19.28 -44.75 12.53
C TYR A 269 -19.78 -43.85 13.67
N GLY A 270 -18.88 -43.27 14.47
CA GLY A 270 -19.24 -42.31 15.53
C GLY A 270 -20.18 -42.82 16.64
N GLY A 271 -20.43 -44.13 16.71
CA GLY A 271 -21.39 -44.77 17.63
C GLY A 271 -22.74 -45.13 17.00
N GLU A 272 -22.98 -44.72 15.75
CA GLU A 272 -24.15 -45.11 14.96
C GLU A 272 -23.83 -46.34 14.09
N GLU A 273 -24.85 -47.16 13.84
CA GLU A 273 -24.78 -48.30 12.92
C GLU A 273 -25.76 -48.04 11.76
N ILE A 274 -25.22 -48.04 10.55
CA ILE A 274 -25.91 -47.71 9.31
C ILE A 274 -26.01 -48.98 8.49
N LEU A 275 -27.24 -49.35 8.11
CA LEU A 275 -27.49 -50.50 7.25
C LEU A 275 -27.22 -50.11 5.80
N LEU A 276 -26.44 -50.95 5.08
CA LEU A 276 -26.23 -50.73 3.65
C LEU A 276 -27.43 -51.23 2.87
N THR A 277 -27.83 -50.44 1.87
CA THR A 277 -28.83 -50.85 0.88
C THR A 277 -28.12 -51.72 -0.15
N GLY A 278 -28.32 -53.04 -0.04
CA GLY A 278 -27.78 -54.03 -0.97
C GLY A 278 -28.80 -54.40 -2.06
N LEU A 279 -28.33 -54.55 -3.29
CA LEU A 279 -29.13 -55.11 -4.40
C LEU A 279 -28.72 -56.55 -4.71
N SER A 280 -27.64 -56.72 -5.46
CA SER A 280 -27.07 -58.02 -5.80
C SER A 280 -25.56 -57.96 -5.58
N HIS A 281 -24.81 -57.46 -6.55
CA HIS A 281 -23.35 -57.45 -6.56
C HIS A 281 -22.73 -56.23 -5.88
N TYR A 282 -23.56 -55.28 -5.45
CA TYR A 282 -23.11 -54.12 -4.72
C TYR A 282 -24.05 -53.75 -3.57
N ALA A 283 -23.50 -53.03 -2.60
CA ALA A 283 -24.23 -52.44 -1.50
C ALA A 283 -23.67 -51.05 -1.19
N VAL A 284 -24.55 -50.08 -0.94
CA VAL A 284 -24.16 -48.70 -0.64
C VAL A 284 -24.63 -48.30 0.75
N GLY A 285 -23.74 -47.69 1.51
CA GLY A 285 -24.05 -47.01 2.76
C GLY A 285 -23.70 -45.54 2.64
N LYS A 286 -24.54 -44.66 3.21
CA LYS A 286 -24.31 -43.22 3.19
C LYS A 286 -24.19 -42.68 4.60
N ILE A 287 -23.23 -41.79 4.81
CA ILE A 287 -23.05 -41.04 6.04
C ILE A 287 -23.12 -39.56 5.67
N GLU A 288 -24.19 -38.90 6.07
CA GLU A 288 -24.39 -37.47 5.83
C GLU A 288 -23.96 -36.64 7.04
N ASN A 289 -23.61 -35.37 6.82
CA ASN A 289 -23.26 -34.40 7.87
C ASN A 289 -22.10 -34.88 8.76
N VAL A 290 -21.04 -35.38 8.12
CA VAL A 290 -19.90 -36.01 8.81
C VAL A 290 -19.14 -35.02 9.70
N GLY A 291 -19.05 -33.76 9.29
CA GLY A 291 -18.49 -32.65 10.07
C GLY A 291 -17.01 -32.33 9.75
N GLU A 292 -16.44 -31.41 10.52
CA GLU A 292 -15.20 -30.69 10.15
C GLU A 292 -13.90 -31.51 10.18
N ASN A 293 -13.77 -32.49 11.07
CA ASN A 293 -12.52 -33.24 11.23
C ASN A 293 -12.77 -34.75 11.35
N GLN A 294 -12.28 -35.50 10.37
CA GLN A 294 -12.38 -36.97 10.31
C GLN A 294 -11.02 -37.66 10.43
N THR A 295 -9.93 -36.89 10.54
CA THR A 295 -8.57 -37.42 10.61
C THR A 295 -8.41 -38.35 11.80
N GLY A 296 -8.08 -39.61 11.50
CA GLY A 296 -7.87 -40.65 12.49
C GLY A 296 -9.16 -41.25 13.07
N LYS A 297 -10.34 -40.90 12.54
CA LYS A 297 -11.58 -41.59 12.90
C LYS A 297 -11.66 -42.94 12.19
N GLU A 298 -12.08 -43.95 12.93
CA GLU A 298 -12.29 -45.30 12.40
C GLU A 298 -13.75 -45.47 11.95
N LEU A 299 -13.90 -46.11 10.79
CA LEU A 299 -15.13 -46.61 10.24
C LEU A 299 -15.01 -48.14 10.14
N ILE A 300 -15.97 -48.87 10.69
CA ILE A 300 -15.92 -50.33 10.76
C ILE A 300 -17.06 -50.89 9.92
N ILE A 301 -16.74 -51.72 8.94
CA ILE A 301 -17.72 -52.35 8.06
C ILE A 301 -17.85 -53.81 8.46
N HIS A 302 -19.09 -54.23 8.72
CA HIS A 302 -19.45 -55.60 8.95
C HIS A 302 -20.19 -56.14 7.72
N SER A 303 -19.72 -57.26 7.17
CA SER A 303 -20.37 -57.90 6.03
C SER A 303 -20.25 -59.42 6.12
N LYS A 304 -21.26 -60.15 5.66
CA LYS A 304 -21.22 -61.61 5.55
C LYS A 304 -20.77 -62.02 4.16
N THR A 305 -19.70 -62.81 4.09
CA THR A 305 -19.15 -63.36 2.84
C THR A 305 -19.32 -64.87 2.78
N GLU A 306 -19.43 -65.40 1.58
CA GLU A 306 -19.30 -66.82 1.29
C GLU A 306 -17.83 -67.22 1.12
N GLU A 307 -17.56 -68.53 1.15
CA GLU A 307 -16.23 -69.05 0.86
C GLU A 307 -15.83 -68.75 -0.60
N GLY A 308 -14.66 -68.14 -0.77
CA GLY A 308 -14.12 -67.76 -2.07
C GLY A 308 -14.83 -66.57 -2.71
N GLN A 309 -15.52 -65.73 -1.92
CA GLN A 309 -16.17 -64.52 -2.41
C GLN A 309 -15.20 -63.35 -2.43
N ASP A 310 -15.06 -62.71 -3.58
CA ASP A 310 -14.28 -61.48 -3.69
C ASP A 310 -15.13 -60.31 -3.19
N LEU A 311 -14.57 -59.49 -2.32
CA LEU A 311 -15.20 -58.30 -1.79
C LEU A 311 -14.21 -57.14 -1.83
N GLN A 312 -14.69 -56.02 -2.35
CA GLN A 312 -13.94 -54.78 -2.43
C GLN A 312 -14.73 -53.68 -1.71
N VAL A 313 -13.98 -52.79 -1.07
CA VAL A 313 -14.52 -51.69 -0.29
C VAL A 313 -13.96 -50.39 -0.81
N TYR A 314 -14.87 -49.55 -1.31
CA TYR A 314 -14.59 -48.20 -1.72
C TYR A 314 -15.23 -47.23 -0.73
N VAL A 315 -14.49 -46.19 -0.36
CA VAL A 315 -14.99 -45.06 0.42
C VAL A 315 -14.86 -43.84 -0.46
N ILE A 316 -15.98 -43.17 -0.67
CA ILE A 316 -16.10 -42.02 -1.57
C ILE A 316 -16.49 -40.84 -0.70
N SER A 317 -15.58 -39.90 -0.53
CA SER A 317 -15.76 -38.74 0.32
C SER A 317 -16.08 -37.52 -0.55
N TYR A 318 -17.09 -36.76 -0.16
CA TYR A 318 -17.52 -35.55 -0.86
C TYR A 318 -17.35 -34.30 0.00
N ARG A 319 -17.11 -33.18 -0.66
CA ARG A 319 -16.90 -31.87 -0.04
C ARG A 319 -17.67 -30.79 -0.81
N GLY A 320 -18.77 -30.30 -0.22
CA GLY A 320 -19.57 -29.18 -0.73
C GLY A 320 -19.21 -27.88 -0.02
N LEU A 321 -17.97 -27.44 -0.22
CA LEU A 321 -17.52 -26.11 0.19
C LEU A 321 -17.56 -25.14 -0.99
N THR A 322 -17.87 -23.88 -0.73
CA THR A 322 -17.87 -22.83 -1.75
C THR A 322 -16.52 -22.11 -1.74
N PRO A 323 -15.67 -22.31 -2.75
CA PRO A 323 -14.40 -21.59 -2.87
C PRO A 323 -14.63 -20.13 -3.30
N VAL A 324 -13.89 -19.20 -2.70
CA VAL A 324 -14.00 -17.76 -2.96
C VAL A 324 -12.60 -17.17 -3.15
N LEU A 325 -12.43 -16.42 -4.23
CA LEU A 325 -11.31 -15.53 -4.48
C LEU A 325 -11.78 -14.09 -4.23
N GLU A 326 -11.20 -13.43 -3.24
CA GLU A 326 -11.51 -12.04 -2.90
C GLU A 326 -10.33 -11.16 -3.30
N MET A 327 -10.59 -10.15 -4.14
CA MET A 327 -9.60 -9.14 -4.54
C MET A 327 -10.29 -7.86 -5.02
N THR A 328 -9.56 -6.75 -5.13
CA THR A 328 -10.07 -5.56 -5.81
C THR A 328 -9.82 -5.67 -7.31
N THR A 329 -10.77 -5.21 -8.12
CA THR A 329 -10.70 -5.27 -9.59
C THR A 329 -10.09 -4.02 -10.22
N ASP A 330 -9.85 -2.96 -9.45
CA ASP A 330 -9.01 -1.84 -9.84
C ASP A 330 -7.66 -1.94 -9.12
N ALA A 331 -6.57 -1.72 -9.87
CA ALA A 331 -5.21 -1.72 -9.36
C ALA A 331 -4.41 -0.57 -9.98
N GLU A 332 -3.37 -0.15 -9.28
CA GLU A 332 -2.40 0.82 -9.77
C GLU A 332 -1.15 0.10 -10.28
N ARG A 333 -0.54 0.64 -11.34
CA ARG A 333 0.72 0.12 -11.89
C ARG A 333 1.78 0.05 -10.79
N ASN A 334 2.59 -1.00 -10.81
CA ASN A 334 3.68 -1.24 -9.86
C ASN A 334 3.33 -1.22 -8.36
N GLN A 335 2.05 -1.16 -8.00
CA GLN A 335 1.59 -1.34 -6.64
C GLN A 335 1.20 -2.79 -6.35
N HIS A 336 1.23 -3.16 -5.07
CA HIS A 336 0.86 -4.47 -4.59
C HIS A 336 -0.67 -4.58 -4.47
N LEU A 337 -1.26 -5.45 -5.28
CA LEU A 337 -2.64 -5.86 -5.16
C LEU A 337 -2.71 -7.11 -4.26
N GLU A 338 -3.29 -6.99 -3.08
CA GLU A 338 -3.53 -8.13 -2.20
C GLU A 338 -4.79 -8.91 -2.63
N TYR A 339 -4.73 -10.23 -2.53
CA TYR A 339 -5.89 -11.10 -2.71
C TYR A 339 -5.92 -12.22 -1.67
N TRP A 340 -7.14 -12.72 -1.42
CA TRP A 340 -7.42 -13.79 -0.47
C TRP A 340 -8.14 -14.93 -1.17
N VAL A 341 -7.76 -16.17 -0.87
CA VAL A 341 -8.47 -17.37 -1.31
C VAL A 341 -8.92 -18.14 -0.09
N TYR A 342 -10.22 -18.37 0.03
CA TYR A 342 -10.82 -19.05 1.17
C TYR A 342 -12.06 -19.85 0.77
N PHE A 343 -12.52 -20.73 1.67
CA PHE A 343 -13.74 -21.50 1.49
C PHE A 343 -14.82 -21.04 2.47
N LYS A 344 -16.07 -21.02 2.00
CA LYS A 344 -17.27 -20.86 2.82
C LYS A 344 -17.94 -22.22 3.02
N ASP A 345 -18.44 -22.47 4.23
CA ASP A 345 -19.31 -23.61 4.54
C ASP A 345 -20.76 -23.37 4.03
N ARG A 346 -21.64 -24.38 4.17
CA ARG A 346 -23.07 -24.26 3.80
C ARG A 346 -23.85 -23.18 4.56
N ASN A 347 -23.31 -22.68 5.67
CA ASN A 347 -23.87 -21.58 6.46
C ASN A 347 -23.20 -20.23 6.14
N GLU A 348 -22.42 -20.16 5.05
CA GLU A 348 -21.64 -19.00 4.61
C GLU A 348 -20.51 -18.58 5.56
N ASN A 349 -20.10 -19.43 6.52
CA ASN A 349 -18.98 -19.13 7.40
C ASN A 349 -17.65 -19.41 6.71
N ILE A 350 -16.69 -18.50 6.88
CA ILE A 350 -15.34 -18.64 6.35
C ILE A 350 -14.57 -19.70 7.15
N ILE A 351 -14.04 -20.70 6.45
CA ILE A 351 -13.18 -21.72 7.03
C ILE A 351 -11.79 -21.14 7.25
N LYS A 352 -11.34 -21.13 8.51
CA LYS A 352 -10.01 -20.65 8.93
C LYS A 352 -9.21 -21.78 9.55
N ASN A 353 -8.59 -22.62 8.71
CA ASN A 353 -7.83 -23.78 9.15
C ASN A 353 -6.53 -23.95 8.34
N THR A 354 -5.39 -23.72 8.98
CA THR A 354 -4.09 -23.75 8.31
C THR A 354 -3.71 -25.11 7.71
N GLU A 355 -4.03 -26.22 8.38
CA GLU A 355 -3.71 -27.57 7.87
C GLU A 355 -4.49 -27.87 6.59
N PHE A 356 -5.76 -27.46 6.56
CA PHE A 356 -6.62 -27.57 5.39
C PHE A 356 -6.07 -26.78 4.19
N TYR A 357 -5.69 -25.51 4.35
CA TYR A 357 -5.15 -24.74 3.21
C TYR A 357 -3.76 -25.21 2.75
N ASN A 358 -2.98 -25.84 3.63
CA ASN A 358 -1.67 -26.39 3.27
C ASN A 358 -1.75 -27.63 2.36
N SER A 359 -2.91 -28.32 2.30
CA SER A 359 -3.09 -29.45 1.38
C SER A 359 -3.39 -29.01 -0.06
N PHE A 360 -3.67 -27.72 -0.30
CA PHE A 360 -3.99 -27.22 -1.63
C PHE A 360 -2.76 -26.68 -2.35
N LEU A 361 -2.73 -26.93 -3.66
CA LEU A 361 -1.84 -26.26 -4.59
C LEU A 361 -2.60 -25.10 -5.25
N TRP A 362 -2.14 -23.88 -5.00
CA TRP A 362 -2.67 -22.67 -5.62
C TRP A 362 -1.78 -22.22 -6.79
N LYS A 363 -2.40 -21.90 -7.91
CA LYS A 363 -1.76 -21.29 -9.07
C LYS A 363 -2.62 -20.12 -9.54
N LEU A 364 -1.99 -18.99 -9.84
CA LEU A 364 -2.64 -17.85 -10.47
C LEU A 364 -1.78 -17.41 -11.65
N ALA A 365 -2.39 -17.30 -12.81
CA ALA A 365 -1.73 -16.86 -14.03
C ALA A 365 -2.59 -15.81 -14.73
N ASP A 366 -1.96 -14.96 -15.53
CA ASP A 366 -2.62 -14.13 -16.53
C ASP A 366 -2.41 -14.74 -17.92
N ASP A 367 -3.31 -14.42 -18.86
CA ASP A 367 -3.21 -14.94 -20.23
C ASP A 367 -1.96 -14.42 -20.98
N ASP A 368 -1.42 -13.26 -20.59
CA ASP A 368 -0.29 -12.57 -21.25
C ASP A 368 1.06 -12.70 -20.51
N ALA A 369 1.12 -13.37 -19.34
CA ALA A 369 2.32 -13.67 -18.55
C ALA A 369 3.15 -12.44 -18.07
N ASP A 370 2.57 -11.25 -18.05
CA ASP A 370 3.27 -10.00 -17.70
C ASP A 370 3.11 -9.63 -16.21
N MET A 371 2.21 -10.30 -15.49
CA MET A 371 2.02 -10.10 -14.05
C MET A 371 3.10 -10.80 -13.20
N VAL A 372 3.58 -10.12 -12.16
CA VAL A 372 4.46 -10.72 -11.15
C VAL A 372 3.64 -11.14 -9.93
N GLN A 373 3.55 -12.45 -9.69
CA GLN A 373 3.01 -12.99 -8.45
C GLN A 373 4.10 -13.06 -7.38
N GLU A 374 3.87 -12.40 -6.24
CA GLU A 374 4.72 -12.56 -5.06
C GLU A 374 4.33 -13.80 -4.24
N TYR A 375 5.14 -14.11 -3.22
CA TYR A 375 4.97 -15.30 -2.39
C TYR A 375 3.52 -15.46 -1.89
N VAL A 376 2.98 -16.66 -2.04
CA VAL A 376 1.67 -17.05 -1.50
C VAL A 376 1.91 -17.80 -0.20
N ASN A 377 1.20 -17.41 0.86
CA ASN A 377 1.29 -18.08 2.14
C ASN A 377 -0.09 -18.27 2.78
N VAL A 378 -0.18 -19.22 3.69
CA VAL A 378 -1.34 -19.35 4.56
C VAL A 378 -1.14 -18.43 5.75
N SER A 379 -1.96 -17.39 5.88
CA SER A 379 -1.94 -16.47 7.02
C SER A 379 -3.34 -16.22 7.54
N GLU A 380 -3.50 -16.13 8.86
CA GLU A 380 -4.80 -16.06 9.55
C GLU A 380 -5.76 -17.22 9.18
N GLY A 381 -5.20 -18.34 8.73
CA GLY A 381 -5.95 -19.53 8.37
C GLY A 381 -6.61 -19.48 7.00
N VAL A 382 -6.19 -18.60 6.09
CA VAL A 382 -6.61 -18.55 4.66
C VAL A 382 -5.39 -18.35 3.75
N LEU A 383 -5.52 -18.63 2.45
CA LEU A 383 -4.47 -18.33 1.48
C LEU A 383 -4.45 -16.83 1.18
N LYS A 384 -3.29 -16.21 1.30
CA LYS A 384 -3.06 -14.80 0.95
C LYS A 384 -1.91 -14.71 -0.04
N GLY A 385 -2.05 -13.83 -1.01
CA GLY A 385 -0.99 -13.50 -1.95
C GLY A 385 -1.03 -12.03 -2.35
N SER A 386 0.04 -11.61 -3.02
CA SER A 386 0.16 -10.28 -3.59
C SER A 386 0.56 -10.37 -5.06
N LEU A 387 0.02 -9.47 -5.87
CA LEU A 387 0.28 -9.34 -7.29
C LEU A 387 0.82 -7.95 -7.57
N GLN A 388 1.72 -7.84 -8.54
CA GLN A 388 2.22 -6.56 -9.05
C GLN A 388 2.13 -6.57 -10.57
N PHE A 389 1.67 -5.46 -11.14
CA PHE A 389 1.46 -5.29 -12.58
C PHE A 389 2.45 -4.25 -13.13
N PRO A 390 3.38 -4.62 -14.02
CA PRO A 390 4.38 -3.71 -14.56
C PRO A 390 3.81 -2.74 -15.61
N HIS A 391 2.68 -3.08 -16.24
CA HIS A 391 2.07 -2.29 -17.32
C HIS A 391 0.62 -1.95 -16.99
N SER A 392 0.15 -0.81 -17.52
CA SER A 392 -1.27 -0.44 -17.43
C SER A 392 -2.10 -1.18 -18.49
N GLY A 393 -3.35 -1.52 -18.16
CA GLY A 393 -4.18 -2.34 -19.05
C GLY A 393 -5.30 -3.09 -18.33
N ILE A 394 -5.91 -4.03 -19.06
CA ILE A 394 -6.91 -4.94 -18.51
C ILE A 394 -6.31 -6.33 -18.52
N TYR A 395 -6.16 -6.92 -17.33
CA TYR A 395 -5.62 -8.25 -17.12
C TYR A 395 -6.76 -9.24 -16.88
N MET A 396 -6.71 -10.37 -17.56
CA MET A 396 -7.59 -11.52 -17.30
C MET A 396 -6.82 -12.55 -16.50
N LEU A 397 -7.14 -12.67 -15.21
CA LEU A 397 -6.51 -13.60 -14.29
C LEU A 397 -7.28 -14.92 -14.24
N ARG A 398 -6.56 -16.03 -14.33
CA ARG A 398 -7.05 -17.39 -14.15
C ARG A 398 -6.39 -18.04 -12.95
N GLY A 399 -7.18 -18.27 -11.91
CA GLY A 399 -6.77 -18.98 -10.71
C GLY A 399 -7.16 -20.44 -10.78
N THR A 400 -6.30 -21.34 -10.33
CA THR A 400 -6.60 -22.76 -10.12
C THR A 400 -6.16 -23.19 -8.74
N LEU A 401 -7.10 -23.70 -7.95
CA LEU A 401 -6.87 -24.27 -6.64
C LEU A 401 -7.17 -25.77 -6.70
N SER A 402 -6.19 -26.62 -6.39
CA SER A 402 -6.31 -28.07 -6.56
C SER A 402 -5.86 -28.84 -5.32
N ASP A 403 -6.55 -29.94 -4.99
CA ASP A 403 -6.12 -30.95 -4.03
C ASP A 403 -6.50 -32.37 -4.51
N ASP A 404 -6.47 -33.36 -3.62
CA ASP A 404 -6.84 -34.75 -3.92
C ASP A 404 -8.35 -34.93 -4.24
N PHE A 405 -9.20 -33.94 -3.95
CA PHE A 405 -10.65 -34.00 -4.24
C PHE A 405 -11.01 -33.40 -5.59
N GLY A 406 -10.19 -32.52 -6.13
CA GLY A 406 -10.39 -31.93 -7.45
C GLY A 406 -9.85 -30.52 -7.61
N ASN A 407 -10.29 -29.87 -8.69
CA ASN A 407 -9.86 -28.53 -9.09
C ASN A 407 -11.00 -27.51 -8.97
N TYR A 408 -10.65 -26.32 -8.50
CA TYR A 408 -11.49 -25.12 -8.50
C TYR A 408 -10.83 -24.05 -9.37
N SER A 409 -11.62 -23.46 -10.27
CA SER A 409 -11.13 -22.47 -11.23
C SER A 409 -11.80 -21.12 -11.00
N PHE A 410 -11.02 -20.05 -11.06
CA PHE A 410 -11.48 -18.68 -10.89
C PHE A 410 -11.09 -17.85 -12.11
N SER A 411 -11.95 -16.92 -12.50
CA SER A 411 -11.68 -15.95 -13.55
C SER A 411 -11.96 -14.55 -13.01
N ALA A 412 -10.96 -13.67 -13.04
CA ALA A 412 -11.06 -12.30 -12.54
C ALA A 412 -10.55 -11.32 -13.59
N GLN A 413 -11.22 -10.18 -13.73
CA GLN A 413 -10.75 -9.08 -14.57
C GLN A 413 -10.22 -7.96 -13.68
N VAL A 414 -8.94 -7.62 -13.86
CA VAL A 414 -8.29 -6.53 -13.12
C VAL A 414 -7.91 -5.41 -14.08
N LYS A 415 -8.34 -4.19 -13.77
CA LYS A 415 -8.01 -2.98 -14.51
C LYS A 415 -6.87 -2.25 -13.81
N VAL A 416 -5.73 -2.17 -14.48
CA VAL A 416 -4.53 -1.50 -13.99
C VAL A 416 -4.43 -0.12 -14.63
N ILE A 417 -4.37 0.92 -13.79
CA ILE A 417 -4.23 2.31 -14.24
C ILE A 417 -2.81 2.84 -13.98
N ASN A 418 -2.32 3.66 -14.91
CA ASN A 418 -1.12 4.48 -14.74
C ASN A 418 -1.51 5.88 -14.25
N GLU A 419 -0.88 6.36 -13.19
CA GLU A 419 -0.98 7.74 -12.72
C GLU A 419 0.21 8.55 -13.23
N ILE A 420 -0.08 9.66 -13.91
CA ILE A 420 0.98 10.50 -14.47
C ILE A 420 1.89 11.11 -13.39
N PRO A 421 3.20 11.31 -13.67
CA PRO A 421 4.13 11.95 -12.76
C PRO A 421 3.66 13.32 -12.32
N ASN A 422 3.90 13.68 -11.07
CA ASN A 422 3.55 14.99 -10.53
C ASN A 422 4.75 15.68 -9.88
N GLY A 423 4.75 17.01 -9.85
CA GLY A 423 5.85 17.76 -9.27
C GLY A 423 5.89 19.23 -9.67
N SER A 424 6.73 19.99 -8.97
CA SER A 424 7.00 21.38 -9.31
C SER A 424 8.33 21.86 -8.73
N ILE A 425 9.08 22.62 -9.53
CA ILE A 425 10.33 23.24 -9.10
C ILE A 425 10.03 24.64 -8.54
N PRO A 426 10.61 25.05 -7.39
CA PRO A 426 10.41 26.40 -6.85
C PRO A 426 10.96 27.48 -7.79
N GLU A 427 10.17 28.52 -8.04
CA GLU A 427 10.61 29.70 -8.80
C GLU A 427 11.49 30.59 -7.92
N GLU A 428 12.77 30.72 -8.27
CA GLU A 428 13.72 31.59 -7.59
C GLU A 428 14.37 32.59 -8.56
N ASP A 429 14.57 33.81 -8.09
CA ASP A 429 15.25 34.87 -8.84
C ASP A 429 16.77 34.63 -8.80
N CYS A 430 17.44 34.77 -9.94
CA CYS A 430 18.89 34.69 -10.03
C CYS A 430 19.49 35.86 -10.83
N THR A 431 20.79 36.05 -10.74
CA THR A 431 21.55 37.03 -11.53
C THR A 431 22.53 36.34 -12.46
N VAL A 432 23.00 37.04 -13.50
CA VAL A 432 24.07 36.53 -14.41
C VAL A 432 25.39 36.28 -13.66
N LEU A 433 25.55 36.79 -12.43
CA LEU A 433 26.74 36.61 -11.61
C LEU A 433 26.69 35.36 -10.72
N ASP A 434 25.52 34.71 -10.60
CA ASP A 434 25.32 33.59 -9.68
C ASP A 434 25.94 32.28 -10.20
N GLY A 435 26.43 32.27 -11.45
CA GLY A 435 27.15 31.14 -12.04
C GLY A 435 26.21 30.00 -12.48
N GLU A 436 26.75 28.78 -12.54
CA GLU A 436 25.99 27.57 -12.83
C GLU A 436 25.19 27.12 -11.61
N ARG A 437 23.94 26.71 -11.82
CA ARG A 437 23.06 26.17 -10.80
C ARG A 437 22.71 24.73 -11.15
N ILE A 438 22.92 23.81 -10.22
CA ILE A 438 22.58 22.39 -10.39
C ILE A 438 21.35 22.07 -9.54
N LEU A 439 20.34 21.45 -10.15
CA LEU A 439 19.10 21.01 -9.52
C LEU A 439 18.95 19.50 -9.67
N ASN A 440 18.64 18.80 -8.59
CA ASN A 440 18.26 17.39 -8.63
C ASN A 440 16.75 17.28 -8.87
N LEU A 441 16.33 16.76 -10.02
CA LEU A 441 14.91 16.72 -10.40
C LEU A 441 14.08 15.74 -9.57
N ASP A 442 14.68 14.68 -9.02
CA ASP A 442 14.00 13.70 -8.16
C ASP A 442 13.54 14.27 -6.81
N GLU A 443 14.06 15.44 -6.42
CA GLU A 443 13.58 16.16 -5.23
C GLU A 443 12.30 16.94 -5.49
N PHE A 444 11.93 17.15 -6.76
CA PHE A 444 10.82 18.00 -7.18
C PHE A 444 9.71 17.27 -7.91
N PHE A 445 10.01 16.12 -8.51
CA PHE A 445 9.05 15.25 -9.20
C PHE A 445 9.00 13.88 -8.53
N THR A 446 7.79 13.36 -8.42
CA THR A 446 7.50 12.04 -7.85
C THR A 446 6.42 11.38 -8.68
N ASP A 447 6.53 10.07 -8.80
CA ASP A 447 5.53 9.25 -9.45
C ASP A 447 4.65 8.56 -8.39
N PRO A 448 3.30 8.65 -8.48
CA PRO A 448 2.41 7.97 -7.54
C PRO A 448 2.50 6.44 -7.58
N ASN A 449 2.83 5.85 -8.73
CA ASN A 449 3.00 4.41 -8.91
C ASN A 449 4.39 3.91 -8.48
N GLY A 450 5.28 4.83 -8.08
CA GLY A 450 6.64 4.52 -7.62
C GLY A 450 7.62 4.26 -8.76
N ASP A 451 7.28 4.69 -9.98
CA ASP A 451 8.12 4.51 -11.16
C ASP A 451 9.39 5.35 -11.15
N ILE A 452 10.42 4.83 -11.83
CA ILE A 452 11.68 5.56 -12.03
C ILE A 452 11.47 6.61 -13.12
N LEU A 453 11.55 7.88 -12.74
CA LEU A 453 11.36 8.99 -13.65
C LEU A 453 12.55 9.22 -14.58
N THR A 454 12.26 9.43 -15.86
CA THR A 454 13.23 9.84 -16.89
C THR A 454 12.96 11.27 -17.32
N TYR A 455 14.02 12.08 -17.35
CA TYR A 455 13.95 13.50 -17.69
C TYR A 455 14.58 13.78 -19.05
N SER A 456 13.98 14.68 -19.82
CA SER A 456 14.57 15.23 -21.04
C SER A 456 14.24 16.70 -21.22
N VAL A 457 15.14 17.46 -21.84
CA VAL A 457 14.93 18.88 -22.16
C VAL A 457 14.43 18.99 -23.59
N THR A 458 13.18 19.41 -23.77
CA THR A 458 12.55 19.51 -25.10
C THR A 458 12.61 20.92 -25.68
N GLY A 459 12.81 21.94 -24.85
CA GLY A 459 12.93 23.32 -25.31
C GLY A 459 13.64 24.23 -24.32
N VAL A 460 14.49 25.13 -24.85
CA VAL A 460 15.21 26.14 -24.08
C VAL A 460 15.09 27.48 -24.79
N GLN A 461 14.62 28.51 -24.09
CA GLN A 461 14.58 29.88 -24.63
C GLN A 461 15.95 30.57 -24.58
N GLU A 462 16.23 31.46 -25.55
CA GLU A 462 17.47 32.22 -25.62
C GLU A 462 17.72 33.05 -24.36
N GLY A 463 18.91 32.94 -23.77
CA GLY A 463 19.29 33.71 -22.57
C GLY A 463 19.57 32.86 -21.34
N VAL A 464 19.33 31.55 -21.42
CA VAL A 464 19.77 30.54 -20.46
C VAL A 464 20.38 29.37 -21.22
N GLU A 465 21.47 28.82 -20.69
CA GLU A 465 22.07 27.58 -21.17
C GLU A 465 21.74 26.46 -20.19
N VAL A 466 21.33 25.30 -20.70
CA VAL A 466 20.84 24.18 -19.89
C VAL A 466 21.57 22.90 -20.30
N GLY A 467 22.08 22.17 -19.32
CA GLY A 467 22.59 20.80 -19.47
C GLY A 467 21.78 19.86 -18.59
N LEU A 468 21.55 18.63 -19.05
CA LEU A 468 20.89 17.59 -18.27
C LEU A 468 21.72 16.31 -18.33
N GLU A 469 22.18 15.84 -17.17
CA GLU A 469 22.88 14.57 -17.02
C GLU A 469 22.11 13.68 -16.03
N GLY A 470 21.38 12.68 -16.54
CA GLY A 470 20.48 11.87 -15.73
C GLY A 470 19.36 12.71 -15.11
N ASN A 471 19.35 12.82 -13.78
CA ASN A 471 18.42 13.61 -12.98
C ASN A 471 18.96 15.01 -12.60
N LEU A 472 20.21 15.33 -12.95
CA LEU A 472 20.83 16.61 -12.60
C LEU A 472 20.68 17.63 -13.71
N LEU A 473 19.85 18.65 -13.46
CA LEU A 473 19.62 19.78 -14.36
C LEU A 473 20.59 20.93 -14.01
N THR A 474 21.49 21.24 -14.93
CA THR A 474 22.44 22.37 -14.81
C THR A 474 21.92 23.56 -15.61
N ILE A 475 21.84 24.72 -14.97
CA ILE A 475 21.28 25.95 -15.52
C ILE A 475 22.31 27.07 -15.40
N THR A 476 22.65 27.70 -16.52
CA THR A 476 23.59 28.82 -16.56
C THR A 476 22.90 30.06 -17.16
N PRO A 477 22.58 31.08 -16.35
CA PRO A 477 21.99 32.33 -16.83
C PRO A 477 22.96 33.12 -17.73
N ARG A 478 22.51 33.56 -18.91
CA ARG A 478 23.32 34.34 -19.86
C ARG A 478 22.82 35.77 -20.06
N SER A 479 21.51 36.00 -19.99
CA SER A 479 20.92 37.33 -20.17
C SER A 479 19.78 37.61 -19.17
N ALA A 480 19.61 38.88 -18.80
CA ALA A 480 18.51 39.30 -17.93
C ALA A 480 17.17 39.21 -18.66
N GLY A 481 16.15 38.70 -17.98
CA GLY A 481 14.84 38.40 -18.57
C GLY A 481 14.16 37.22 -17.88
N THR A 482 12.91 36.95 -18.27
CA THR A 482 12.22 35.72 -17.87
C THR A 482 12.35 34.72 -19.01
N HIS A 483 12.96 33.58 -18.72
CA HIS A 483 13.23 32.52 -19.69
C HIS A 483 12.50 31.25 -19.28
N ILE A 484 11.98 30.52 -20.27
CA ILE A 484 11.27 29.26 -20.06
C ILE A 484 12.12 28.10 -20.55
N VAL A 485 12.26 27.09 -19.70
CA VAL A 485 12.84 25.79 -20.03
C VAL A 485 11.74 24.75 -19.95
N THR A 486 11.50 24.05 -21.05
CA THR A 486 10.50 22.97 -21.11
C THR A 486 11.20 21.65 -20.85
N LEU A 487 10.81 21.01 -19.75
CA LEU A 487 11.22 19.68 -19.34
C LEU A 487 10.12 18.69 -19.71
N GLN A 488 10.49 17.51 -20.15
CA GLN A 488 9.60 16.36 -20.25
C GLN A 488 10.00 15.36 -19.16
N VAL A 489 9.03 15.01 -18.32
CA VAL A 489 9.18 14.03 -17.23
C VAL A 489 8.33 12.81 -17.61
N SER A 490 8.93 11.63 -17.68
CA SER A 490 8.25 10.41 -18.11
C SER A 490 8.44 9.27 -17.11
N ASP A 491 7.39 8.50 -16.88
CA ASP A 491 7.40 7.27 -16.07
C ASP A 491 7.72 6.00 -16.91
N GLY A 492 7.91 6.14 -18.22
CA GLY A 492 8.13 5.04 -19.16
C GLY A 492 6.94 4.71 -20.06
N GLU A 493 5.70 4.92 -19.60
CA GLU A 493 4.47 4.79 -20.40
C GLU A 493 3.91 6.18 -20.75
N ASP A 494 3.76 7.06 -19.76
CA ASP A 494 3.27 8.42 -19.92
C ASP A 494 4.37 9.45 -19.69
N ALA A 495 4.10 10.68 -20.16
CA ALA A 495 4.99 11.81 -19.94
C ALA A 495 4.25 13.13 -19.81
N ILE A 496 4.69 13.96 -18.87
CA ILE A 496 4.22 15.33 -18.71
C ILE A 496 5.24 16.32 -19.27
N GLN A 497 4.75 17.44 -19.82
CA GLN A 497 5.59 18.59 -20.16
C GLN A 497 5.47 19.66 -19.06
N TYR A 498 6.60 19.97 -18.42
CA TYR A 498 6.70 20.98 -17.38
C TYR A 498 7.47 22.21 -17.87
N ALA A 499 6.86 23.38 -17.79
CA ALA A 499 7.49 24.64 -18.18
C ALA A 499 8.09 25.34 -16.94
N TYR A 500 9.41 25.22 -16.77
CA TYR A 500 10.14 25.87 -15.69
C TYR A 500 10.48 27.32 -16.05
N ARG A 501 10.08 28.27 -15.20
CA ARG A 501 10.29 29.71 -15.41
C ARG A 501 11.48 30.19 -14.60
N ILE A 502 12.47 30.72 -15.29
CA ILE A 502 13.69 31.25 -14.69
C ILE A 502 13.69 32.76 -14.84
N LYS A 503 13.69 33.48 -13.72
CA LYS A 503 13.71 34.94 -13.71
C LYS A 503 15.12 35.44 -13.39
N VAL A 504 15.79 35.91 -14.43
CA VAL A 504 17.14 36.49 -14.33
C VAL A 504 17.01 37.99 -14.12
N ILE A 505 17.18 38.45 -12.88
CA ILE A 505 17.08 39.87 -12.55
C ILE A 505 18.36 40.63 -12.93
N PRO A 506 18.25 41.87 -13.41
CA PRO A 506 19.41 42.70 -13.71
C PRO A 506 20.28 42.99 -12.48
N ILE A 507 21.59 43.07 -12.67
CA ILE A 507 22.57 43.34 -11.58
C ILE A 507 22.23 44.64 -10.83
N TRP A 508 21.85 45.71 -11.53
CA TRP A 508 21.48 46.98 -10.90
C TRP A 508 20.24 46.87 -10.01
N GLN A 509 19.31 45.97 -10.32
CA GLN A 509 18.11 45.73 -9.50
C GLN A 509 18.42 44.85 -8.29
N ALA A 510 19.31 43.86 -8.43
CA ALA A 510 19.78 43.03 -7.32
C ALA A 510 20.66 43.82 -6.32
N TYR A 511 21.50 44.74 -6.83
CA TYR A 511 22.54 45.43 -6.05
C TYR A 511 22.31 46.94 -5.88
N TRP A 512 21.10 47.46 -6.11
CA TRP A 512 20.78 48.89 -5.95
C TRP A 512 21.12 49.43 -4.54
N TRP A 513 20.99 48.57 -3.53
CA TRP A 513 21.28 48.88 -2.13
C TRP A 513 22.76 49.24 -1.91
N VAL A 514 23.68 48.70 -2.71
CA VAL A 514 25.11 49.03 -2.64
C VAL A 514 25.34 50.51 -2.96
N VAL A 515 24.63 51.04 -3.96
CA VAL A 515 24.68 52.47 -4.34
C VAL A 515 24.08 53.34 -3.22
N ALA A 516 22.97 52.91 -2.62
CA ALA A 516 22.35 53.61 -1.50
C ALA A 516 23.28 53.66 -0.26
N LEU A 517 24.00 52.57 0.02
CA LEU A 517 24.93 52.46 1.15
C LEU A 517 26.13 53.41 0.97
N ILE A 518 26.68 53.50 -0.25
CA ILE A 518 27.75 54.45 -0.59
C ILE A 518 27.27 55.91 -0.39
N LEU A 519 26.05 56.24 -0.80
CA LEU A 519 25.47 57.58 -0.59
C LEU A 519 25.30 57.92 0.89
N ILE A 520 24.82 56.98 1.72
CA ILE A 520 24.66 57.17 3.17
C ILE A 520 26.02 57.45 3.84
N VAL A 521 27.06 56.68 3.48
CA VAL A 521 28.42 56.89 3.99
C VAL A 521 28.95 58.28 3.58
N GLY A 522 28.70 58.70 2.34
CA GLY A 522 29.09 60.04 1.86
C GLY A 522 28.43 61.18 2.66
N ILE A 523 27.13 61.06 2.95
CA ILE A 523 26.38 62.06 3.74
C ILE A 523 26.92 62.15 5.18
N PHE A 524 27.21 61.00 5.81
CA PHE A 524 27.72 60.96 7.18
C PHE A 524 29.09 61.64 7.32
N VAL A 525 29.98 61.42 6.34
CA VAL A 525 31.31 62.06 6.31
C VAL A 525 31.17 63.58 6.17
N LEU A 526 30.25 64.06 5.33
CA LEU A 526 30.01 65.49 5.11
C LEU A 526 29.49 66.19 6.38
N TRP A 527 28.58 65.55 7.11
CA TRP A 527 27.99 66.10 8.34
C TRP A 527 29.04 66.32 9.44
N LYS A 528 29.98 65.38 9.59
CA LYS A 528 31.03 65.44 10.62
C LYS A 528 32.02 66.61 10.42
N ILE A 529 32.21 67.07 9.18
CA ILE A 529 33.16 68.16 8.86
C ILE A 529 32.58 69.55 9.23
N LEU A 530 31.25 69.70 9.27
CA LEU A 530 30.60 71.01 9.35
C LEU A 530 30.30 71.53 10.77
N HIS A 531 30.46 70.75 11.85
CA HIS A 531 30.10 71.18 13.22
C HIS A 531 31.23 70.93 14.26
N LYS A 532 31.76 72.00 14.90
CA LYS A 532 32.69 71.96 16.07
C LYS A 532 32.08 72.67 17.31
N PRO A 533 32.32 72.20 18.57
CA PRO A 533 31.70 72.75 19.80
C PRO A 533 32.40 73.97 20.45
N ARG A 534 31.65 74.78 21.25
CA ARG A 534 32.04 76.07 21.91
C ARG A 534 32.77 75.90 23.28
N PRO A 535 33.59 76.89 23.75
CA PRO A 535 34.41 76.79 24.97
C PRO A 535 33.65 76.98 26.31
N GLU A 536 34.17 76.36 27.38
CA GLU A 536 33.48 76.04 28.66
C GLU A 536 33.23 77.23 29.62
N LEU A 537 34.07 78.26 29.62
CA LEU A 537 33.94 79.43 30.52
C LEU A 537 32.72 80.33 30.18
N GLU A 538 32.35 80.37 28.89
CA GLU A 538 31.18 81.12 28.43
C GLU A 538 29.88 80.46 28.90
N ARG A 539 29.84 79.11 28.92
CA ARG A 539 28.72 78.33 29.48
C ARG A 539 28.49 78.63 30.96
N LEU A 540 29.55 78.69 31.77
CA LEU A 540 29.47 78.92 33.22
C LEU A 540 29.00 80.33 33.58
N THR A 541 29.40 81.34 32.79
CA THR A 541 28.99 82.73 33.01
C THR A 541 27.52 82.94 32.63
N GLU A 542 27.03 82.27 31.59
CA GLU A 542 25.62 82.31 31.20
C GLU A 542 24.70 81.60 32.20
N GLU A 543 25.13 80.44 32.72
CA GLU A 543 24.33 79.64 33.67
C GLU A 543 24.15 80.33 35.03
N LYS A 544 25.16 81.08 35.51
CA LYS A 544 25.17 81.69 36.85
C LYS A 544 24.90 83.20 36.89
N LYS A 545 24.47 83.78 35.76
CA LYS A 545 24.21 85.23 35.61
C LYS A 545 23.22 85.83 36.64
N GLN A 546 22.37 85.00 37.25
CA GLN A 546 21.35 85.43 38.20
C GLN A 546 21.89 85.74 39.61
N TYR A 547 23.10 85.30 39.96
CA TYR A 547 23.68 85.48 41.29
C TYR A 547 24.51 86.77 41.39
N HIS A 548 24.49 87.38 42.58
CA HIS A 548 25.21 88.62 42.86
C HIS A 548 26.16 88.40 44.04
N PHE A 549 27.31 89.04 44.00
CA PHE A 549 28.28 88.94 45.07
C PHE A 549 27.77 89.54 46.38
N CYS A 550 28.12 88.91 47.50
CA CYS A 550 27.74 89.31 48.86
C CYS A 550 28.99 89.56 49.73
N GLY A 551 28.91 90.40 50.77
CA GLY A 551 29.98 90.59 51.77
C GLY A 551 31.18 91.42 51.31
N LYS A 552 32.34 91.19 51.93
CA LYS A 552 33.61 91.87 51.61
C LYS A 552 34.78 90.90 51.49
N LEU A 553 35.77 91.26 50.68
CA LEU A 553 37.08 90.61 50.65
C LEU A 553 38.09 91.52 51.35
N ASP A 554 38.68 91.03 52.43
CA ASP A 554 39.80 91.71 53.09
C ASP A 554 41.10 91.04 52.62
N ALA A 555 42.03 91.81 52.08
CA ALA A 555 43.27 91.31 51.49
C ALA A 555 44.50 91.88 52.21
N TYR A 556 45.45 90.99 52.51
CA TYR A 556 46.66 91.27 53.26
C TYR A 556 47.87 90.74 52.49
N PHE A 557 48.88 91.59 52.30
CA PHE A 557 50.18 91.14 51.79
C PHE A 557 50.99 90.62 52.98
N VAL A 558 51.19 89.30 53.02
CA VAL A 558 51.91 88.60 54.10
C VAL A 558 53.42 88.61 53.84
N LEU A 559 53.80 88.59 52.56
CA LEU A 559 55.17 88.72 52.10
C LEU A 559 55.24 89.76 50.99
N GLN A 560 56.15 90.73 51.13
CA GLN A 560 56.49 91.71 50.10
C GLN A 560 57.98 92.11 50.24
N PRO A 561 58.63 92.62 49.19
CA PRO A 561 60.03 93.05 49.22
C PRO A 561 60.28 94.22 50.20
N GLU A 562 61.37 94.18 50.98
CA GLU A 562 61.71 95.21 52.00
C GLU A 562 62.01 96.60 51.41
N ASP A 563 62.25 96.68 50.10
CA ASP A 563 62.53 97.90 49.34
C ASP A 563 61.26 98.63 48.83
N GLU A 564 60.08 98.04 49.02
CA GLU A 564 58.79 98.58 48.61
C GLU A 564 58.01 99.22 49.78
N GLU A 565 57.19 100.23 49.48
CA GLU A 565 56.33 100.88 50.48
C GLU A 565 55.26 99.90 50.99
N GLU A 566 55.06 99.84 52.31
CA GLU A 566 54.16 98.86 52.92
C GLU A 566 52.72 99.05 52.45
N ILE A 567 52.15 98.01 51.81
CA ILE A 567 50.77 98.06 51.32
C ILE A 567 49.81 97.90 52.52
N PRO A 568 48.94 98.89 52.81
CA PRO A 568 47.99 98.78 53.90
C PRO A 568 46.94 97.69 53.58
N PRO A 569 46.31 97.09 54.60
CA PRO A 569 45.21 96.14 54.41
C PRO A 569 44.13 96.70 53.48
N LEU A 570 43.80 95.93 52.44
CA LEU A 570 42.81 96.33 51.43
C LEU A 570 41.47 95.67 51.74
N SER A 571 40.38 96.42 51.57
CA SER A 571 39.03 95.89 51.79
C SER A 571 38.14 96.22 50.60
N PHE A 572 37.60 95.19 49.95
CA PHE A 572 36.78 95.29 48.75
C PHE A 572 35.33 94.90 49.07
N SER A 573 34.40 95.85 48.97
CA SER A 573 32.97 95.56 49.14
C SER A 573 32.43 94.83 47.91
N MET A 574 32.20 93.53 48.02
CA MET A 574 31.79 92.69 46.90
C MET A 574 30.35 92.96 46.44
N ASN A 575 29.48 93.47 47.33
CA ASN A 575 28.14 93.96 47.01
C ASN A 575 28.10 95.04 45.90
N LYS A 576 29.22 95.76 45.67
CA LYS A 576 29.31 96.85 44.68
C LYS A 576 29.67 96.35 43.28
N VAL A 577 30.06 95.09 43.12
CA VAL A 577 30.42 94.49 41.84
C VAL A 577 29.13 94.13 41.09
N LYS A 578 28.86 94.82 39.97
CA LYS A 578 27.61 94.67 39.20
C LYS A 578 27.56 93.41 38.34
N ASP A 579 28.70 92.95 37.86
CA ASP A 579 28.80 91.73 37.07
C ASP A 579 28.93 90.51 37.99
N GLY A 580 28.20 89.43 37.70
CA GLY A 580 28.33 88.15 38.43
C GLY A 580 29.69 87.46 38.22
N ARG A 581 30.63 88.11 37.54
CA ARG A 581 32.00 87.67 37.32
C ARG A 581 32.95 88.85 37.46
N VAL A 582 34.03 88.68 38.20
CA VAL A 582 35.12 89.65 38.32
C VAL A 582 36.45 88.93 38.36
N SER A 583 37.48 89.46 37.69
CA SER A 583 38.85 88.98 37.92
C SER A 583 39.42 89.65 39.16
N LEU A 584 40.23 88.94 39.94
CA LEU A 584 40.93 89.56 41.08
C LEU A 584 41.77 90.75 40.61
N GLY A 585 42.38 90.68 39.43
CA GLY A 585 43.15 91.79 38.85
C GLY A 585 42.35 93.09 38.72
N ALA A 586 41.06 93.00 38.42
CA ALA A 586 40.19 94.18 38.34
C ALA A 586 39.94 94.82 39.72
N LEU A 587 39.92 94.03 40.81
CA LEU A 587 39.75 94.56 42.17
C LEU A 587 41.02 95.28 42.65
N PHE A 588 42.20 94.75 42.30
CA PHE A 588 43.50 95.29 42.69
C PHE A 588 44.03 96.39 41.73
N GLY A 589 43.15 97.04 40.97
CA GLY A 589 43.53 98.00 39.91
C GLY A 589 44.38 99.20 40.36
N THR A 590 44.44 99.52 41.65
CA THR A 590 45.34 100.55 42.21
C THR A 590 46.78 100.07 42.44
N TYR A 591 47.03 98.76 42.31
CA TYR A 591 48.32 98.09 42.54
C TYR A 591 48.68 97.18 41.34
N PRO A 592 48.94 97.77 40.14
CA PRO A 592 49.08 97.02 38.90
C PRO A 592 50.35 96.15 38.85
N GLU A 593 51.42 96.53 39.54
CA GLU A 593 52.66 95.73 39.58
C GLU A 593 52.45 94.43 40.36
N GLN A 594 51.82 94.51 41.53
CA GLN A 594 51.49 93.36 42.38
C GLN A 594 50.44 92.47 41.72
N ALA A 595 49.39 93.06 41.11
CA ALA A 595 48.37 92.30 40.40
C ALA A 595 48.94 91.51 39.21
N LYS A 596 49.95 92.06 38.52
CA LYS A 596 50.66 91.38 37.44
C LYS A 596 51.60 90.29 37.96
N ALA A 597 52.35 90.56 39.03
CA ALA A 597 53.24 89.59 39.66
C ALA A 597 52.45 88.35 40.17
N LEU A 598 51.29 88.57 40.77
CA LEU A 598 50.39 87.51 41.26
C LEU A 598 49.47 86.94 40.17
N GLN A 599 49.53 87.45 38.93
CA GLN A 599 48.67 87.05 37.80
C GLN A 599 47.17 87.04 38.17
N LEU A 600 46.73 88.08 38.87
CA LEU A 600 45.36 88.17 39.39
C LEU A 600 44.31 88.33 38.28
N GLU A 601 44.70 88.76 37.08
CA GLU A 601 43.79 88.88 35.93
C GLU A 601 43.27 87.52 35.44
N ASP A 602 44.07 86.46 35.60
CA ASP A 602 43.74 85.09 35.22
C ASP A 602 43.03 84.31 36.35
N ILE A 603 42.70 84.98 37.45
CA ILE A 603 41.94 84.42 38.57
C ILE A 603 40.55 85.08 38.59
N PHE A 604 39.53 84.29 38.27
CA PHE A 604 38.15 84.74 38.18
C PHE A 604 37.36 84.31 39.40
N LEU A 605 36.64 85.26 39.98
CA LEU A 605 35.59 85.04 40.95
C LEU A 605 34.25 85.11 40.20
N ILE A 606 33.38 84.13 40.43
CA ILE A 606 32.03 84.06 39.87
C ILE A 606 31.05 83.92 41.04
N ALA A 607 30.02 84.76 41.08
CA ALA A 607 29.00 84.69 42.11
C ALA A 607 28.20 83.37 42.00
N ASP A 608 27.93 82.74 43.14
CA ASP A 608 27.21 81.47 43.21
C ASP A 608 26.05 81.51 44.21
N GLU A 609 25.26 80.43 44.24
CA GLU A 609 24.21 80.22 45.22
C GLU A 609 24.73 80.26 46.67
N ASN A 610 23.83 80.50 47.63
CA ASN A 610 24.12 80.52 49.06
C ASN A 610 25.16 81.55 49.53
N ARG A 611 25.36 82.63 48.76
CA ARG A 611 26.35 83.69 49.02
C ARG A 611 27.80 83.18 48.95
N ASN A 612 28.03 82.12 48.17
CA ASN A 612 29.36 81.62 47.90
C ASN A 612 29.95 82.26 46.64
N ILE A 613 31.26 82.12 46.49
CA ILE A 613 32.02 82.55 45.32
C ILE A 613 32.70 81.34 44.70
N ILE A 614 32.56 81.13 43.40
CA ILE A 614 33.40 80.18 42.66
C ILE A 614 34.69 80.88 42.25
N LEU A 615 35.80 80.28 42.66
CA LEU A 615 37.13 80.58 42.17
C LEU A 615 37.44 79.65 40.99
N TYR A 616 37.74 80.25 39.84
CA TYR A 616 38.24 79.59 38.65
C TYR A 616 39.47 80.31 38.16
N HIS A 617 40.59 79.62 37.99
CA HIS A 617 41.82 80.28 37.56
C HIS A 617 42.55 79.56 36.42
N ARG A 618 43.28 80.35 35.66
CA ARG A 618 44.24 79.93 34.63
C ARG A 618 45.63 80.53 34.89
N SER A 619 45.83 81.04 36.09
CA SER A 619 47.07 81.66 36.54
C SER A 619 48.13 80.59 36.80
N LYS A 620 49.40 80.97 36.63
CA LYS A 620 50.56 80.16 37.03
C LYS A 620 50.94 80.35 38.50
N SER A 621 50.28 81.26 39.21
CA SER A 621 50.50 81.49 40.64
C SER A 621 50.04 80.30 41.48
N GLY A 622 50.67 80.09 42.63
CA GLY A 622 50.23 79.09 43.60
C GLY A 622 48.96 79.59 44.28
N VAL A 623 47.82 78.99 43.97
CA VAL A 623 46.53 79.36 44.57
C VAL A 623 46.06 78.26 45.51
N MET A 624 45.73 78.63 46.75
CA MET A 624 45.14 77.73 47.74
C MET A 624 43.86 78.33 48.31
N VAL A 625 42.88 77.48 48.57
CA VAL A 625 41.63 77.83 49.27
C VAL A 625 41.58 77.03 50.56
N GLY A 626 41.63 77.72 51.70
CA GLY A 626 41.86 77.11 53.00
C GLY A 626 43.16 76.30 53.01
N ASN A 627 43.05 74.98 53.18
CA ASN A 627 44.19 74.06 53.20
C ASN A 627 44.39 73.30 51.88
N ALA A 628 43.60 73.58 50.83
CA ALA A 628 43.61 72.84 49.57
C ALA A 628 44.24 73.65 48.44
N ILE A 629 45.10 73.01 47.64
CA ILE A 629 45.66 73.60 46.41
C ILE A 629 44.56 73.65 45.34
N ALA A 630 44.30 74.84 44.80
CA ALA A 630 43.37 75.04 43.71
C ALA A 630 44.08 74.78 42.36
N CYS A 631 43.66 73.74 41.64
CA CYS A 631 44.19 73.39 40.32
C CYS A 631 43.60 74.29 39.22
N MET A 632 44.40 74.56 38.19
CA MET A 632 43.97 75.35 37.03
C MET A 632 42.77 74.71 36.32
N GLN A 633 41.87 75.55 35.80
CA GLN A 633 40.67 75.15 35.06
C GLN A 633 39.66 74.28 35.82
N ILE A 634 39.77 74.17 37.15
CA ILE A 634 38.81 73.50 38.03
C ILE A 634 38.08 74.56 38.86
N GLN A 635 36.82 74.29 39.22
CA GLN A 635 35.98 75.19 40.00
C GLN A 635 36.12 74.88 41.50
N TYR A 636 36.34 75.91 42.32
CA TYR A 636 36.40 75.81 43.77
C TYR A 636 35.38 76.74 44.40
N SER A 637 34.54 76.23 45.30
CA SER A 637 33.56 77.05 46.02
C SER A 637 34.19 77.65 47.27
N ILE A 638 33.97 78.94 47.49
CA ILE A 638 34.48 79.75 48.60
C ILE A 638 33.28 80.27 49.39
N SER A 639 33.25 79.96 50.67
CA SER A 639 32.21 80.37 51.63
C SER A 639 32.75 81.46 52.57
N PHE A 640 31.85 82.14 53.30
CA PHE A 640 32.30 83.10 54.32
C PHE A 640 33.15 82.43 55.40
N GLY A 641 34.28 83.04 55.72
CA GLY A 641 35.29 82.50 56.63
C GLY A 641 36.43 81.76 55.92
N ASP A 642 36.29 81.46 54.63
CA ASP A 642 37.38 80.87 53.86
C ASP A 642 38.47 81.90 53.53
N ILE A 643 39.69 81.41 53.48
CA ILE A 643 40.89 82.19 53.19
C ILE A 643 41.48 81.70 51.87
N ILE A 644 41.80 82.62 50.97
CA ILE A 644 42.49 82.35 49.71
C ILE A 644 43.95 82.79 49.89
N TYR A 645 44.89 81.88 49.69
CA TYR A 645 46.31 82.20 49.62
C TYR A 645 46.76 82.21 48.17
N ILE A 646 47.43 83.28 47.76
CA ILE A 646 47.98 83.43 46.41
C ILE A 646 49.45 83.79 46.54
N THR A 647 50.31 82.87 46.12
CA THR A 647 51.76 83.05 46.08
C THR A 647 52.19 83.30 44.64
N SER A 648 52.96 84.36 44.41
CA SER A 648 53.48 84.65 43.07
C SER A 648 54.41 83.52 42.60
N SER A 649 54.44 83.28 41.29
CA SER A 649 55.35 82.29 40.68
C SER A 649 56.84 82.56 40.93
N ASP A 650 57.22 83.81 41.26
CA ASP A 650 58.58 84.18 41.62
C ASP A 650 58.86 84.18 43.14
N GLY A 651 57.84 83.91 43.96
CA GLY A 651 57.92 83.88 45.43
C GLY A 651 58.11 85.24 46.10
N ARG A 652 57.99 86.37 45.38
CA ARG A 652 58.21 87.71 45.94
C ARG A 652 57.02 88.26 46.72
N TYR A 653 55.82 87.77 46.42
CA TYR A 653 54.58 88.21 47.07
C TYR A 653 53.75 87.02 47.54
N ASP A 654 53.26 87.13 48.78
CA ASP A 654 52.19 86.27 49.31
C ASP A 654 50.99 87.14 49.67
N LEU A 655 49.86 86.84 49.07
CA LEU A 655 48.59 87.53 49.25
C LEU A 655 47.59 86.60 49.94
N GLU A 656 47.06 87.06 51.05
CA GLU A 656 46.03 86.37 51.82
C GLU A 656 44.72 87.14 51.72
N ILE A 657 43.66 86.50 51.23
CA ILE A 657 42.35 87.12 51.03
C ILE A 657 41.30 86.41 51.88
N HIS A 658 40.63 87.14 52.76
CA HIS A 658 39.58 86.67 53.63
C HIS A 658 38.22 87.02 53.04
N TYR A 659 37.35 86.02 52.87
CA TYR A 659 35.97 86.28 52.49
C TYR A 659 35.09 86.44 53.73
N VAL A 660 34.69 87.68 54.01
CA VAL A 660 34.03 88.03 55.28
C VAL A 660 32.58 88.43 55.05
N ALA A 661 31.69 87.88 55.86
CA ALA A 661 30.29 88.28 55.89
C ALA A 661 30.18 89.70 56.46
N VAL A 662 29.54 90.60 55.72
CA VAL A 662 29.15 91.93 56.21
C VAL A 662 27.66 91.87 56.49
N PHE A 663 27.26 92.19 57.72
CA PHE A 663 25.85 92.43 58.02
C PHE A 663 25.51 93.83 57.52
N GLU A 664 24.92 93.89 56.32
CA GLU A 664 24.20 95.05 55.79
C GLU A 664 22.76 94.65 55.46
#